data_AF-A0A4S8MIP1-F1
#
_entry.id   AF-A0A4S8MIP1-F1
#
_cell.length_a   1.000
_cell.length_b   1.000
_cell.length_c   1.000
_cell.angle_alpha   90.00
_cell.angle_beta   90.00
_cell.angle_gamma   90.00
#
_symmetry.space_group_name_H-M   'P 1'
#
loop_
_entity.id
_entity.type
_entity.pdbx_description
1 polymer ?
#
loop_
_entity_poly.entity_id
_entity_poly.type
_entity_poly.pdbx_seq_one_letter_code
_entity_poly.pdbx_strand_id
1 'polypeptide(L)'
;MALSAADLQRRHDAEGAPDPFPPIADSAAPEARPKPAAAEELDTGSHSAFPSLAPSAPTTKPAPKSAWGASGGPRIKPVIAKTPVYTDSFTLSTMELSTTRDGKPMTLGEVMKQVMAKYKVKLEASQNQKTRQTTFHIKAESQKELEKAKRSLLALLSPDITLTIDAPVSTLGTIVGPKGATLKQIRDQTGVRVDVPRKESNGTANGHTTTVDEEEEEPTVPVTLTGPQPLAYEARDLLKQIIASKTSKATQRVRDIPDHVLPFVIARKAQFEAAAQGGDLKLFLNQAGREITVSGDREAVVRVVDAIKSFIEDSKSSLKNLKTSLPKRQHRLLVGKAAQDIMAESKCAVVVADHDDPSDEVIVWGQPADLPAGLTAVMAQANSKYIHEFPLPGPIATSRQILTYMIRTQYPKTLTTANPGVSVFTPSAAAAEKAPALNIDIVGDKSDVDAVVRQVSELIGKLFGATQELTVDWLIHRVIMGKNAKKLKQFHDVNNVSVYFPPESAESSSVLLVYDPLSSSYSPSPDEKSRNLDEVVKELSKLAKDAADVKSETIEVDGRWHEAIIGEGGTTLNAIIGEDKTLSIKFGKDSGDNANENTILVRGASADVTRATKEILRIVENAKNDEIINSYSTEFDIDREYVGRVVGAMGAGINKLRDQLGVRVDVSDEVDEKEKDNSKKKKGAHQKSKVKITGRKENVEEAQKRILAQVERLADETSEVLKIPNQYHSSLIGQSGKYVIRLEEKYGVKITFPRQTSDNGEGKTREQLKLDEVLVKGGRKGVASAKSELLEAVEFEKENNNVVKFTVPTRSVSRILGKGGAQINEIKDSTDAMIDVDKSSDDSAMTSITLRGTKGAITAAKTAILAIAEQVAEEITVTLSIENKYHRTLIGVGGQGLKDMVARCDGPTDSKALATLIRFPRQGEPSNEVRLRGEATIVNKLKAELEKTVADLRDRVVLAVEIPAASHRALIGHQGQHLKDLQRRTGAQVQFPGSRSYAQTGEAENASDFANTDSGDIVKVSGSRTACEKAIEDLKNSVKSAAPGAVTDTITVPLKYHHAISQNGQFFRNLRNYGVQVEQSVHPQKSALPDRPAANGDEPARIDEEESAPEVQWEVVEYYQDVEEGDSVWTLKARDQAGLERAQSAVRDAIEQAKRVSHVGFLTLPDRTMFPRIVGTKGANVARLRNETGADIQVSRENSTIIIIGAEADINAAKTSILRLASNNTRRR
;
A
#
# COMPACT_ATOMS: atom_id res chain seq x y z
N MET A 1 -16.66 50.42 -6.62
CA MET A 1 -15.49 50.17 -5.75
C MET A 1 -15.57 48.73 -5.28
N ALA A 2 -14.58 47.90 -5.61
CA ALA A 2 -14.58 46.47 -5.27
C ALA A 2 -13.69 46.24 -4.04
N LEU A 3 -14.25 45.60 -3.01
CA LEU A 3 -13.52 45.21 -1.80
C LEU A 3 -12.84 43.85 -2.00
N SER A 4 -11.68 43.67 -1.37
CA SER A 4 -10.80 42.52 -1.63
C SER A 4 -11.13 41.30 -0.76
N ALA A 5 -10.68 40.12 -1.19
CA ALA A 5 -10.95 38.84 -0.52
C ALA A 5 -10.40 38.72 0.92
N ALA A 6 -9.64 39.70 1.43
CA ALA A 6 -9.13 39.69 2.80
C ALA A 6 -10.19 40.05 3.86
N ASP A 7 -11.27 40.77 3.49
CA ASP A 7 -12.25 41.27 4.45
C ASP A 7 -13.38 40.28 4.79
N LEU A 8 -13.60 39.25 3.94
CA LEU A 8 -14.58 38.19 4.20
C LEU A 8 -14.09 37.14 5.21
N GLN A 9 -12.77 36.99 5.38
CA GLN A 9 -12.17 35.95 6.23
C GLN A 9 -12.22 36.27 7.75
N ARG A 10 -12.76 37.43 8.16
CA ARG A 10 -12.75 37.92 9.56
C ARG A 10 -14.12 37.99 10.24
N ARG A 11 -15.15 37.32 9.72
CA ARG A 11 -16.53 37.45 10.21
C ARG A 11 -17.24 36.17 10.67
N HIS A 12 -16.56 35.03 10.70
CA HIS A 12 -17.09 33.80 11.30
C HIS A 12 -16.09 33.24 12.30
N ASP A 13 -16.20 33.68 13.56
CA ASP A 13 -15.81 32.93 14.77
C ASP A 13 -16.36 33.65 16.01
N ALA A 14 -17.60 33.31 16.37
CA ALA A 14 -18.20 33.51 17.70
C ALA A 14 -19.38 32.54 17.85
N GLU A 15 -19.46 31.85 19.00
CA GLU A 15 -20.46 30.81 19.36
C GLU A 15 -20.34 29.48 18.56
N GLY A 16 -20.20 28.29 19.16
CA GLY A 16 -19.97 27.92 20.57
C GLY A 16 -20.27 26.43 20.86
N ALA A 17 -19.52 25.81 21.78
CA ALA A 17 -19.67 24.44 22.34
C ALA A 17 -19.03 23.24 21.55
N PRO A 18 -18.64 22.13 22.22
CA PRO A 18 -17.44 21.36 21.84
C PRO A 18 -17.66 19.94 21.27
N ASP A 19 -16.63 19.47 20.55
CA ASP A 19 -16.47 18.12 19.97
C ASP A 19 -15.75 17.16 20.96
N PRO A 20 -16.16 15.88 21.14
CA PRO A 20 -15.73 15.07 22.29
C PRO A 20 -14.65 14.01 22.00
N PHE A 21 -13.54 14.35 21.33
CA PHE A 21 -12.37 13.45 21.20
C PHE A 21 -11.01 14.17 21.36
N PRO A 22 -10.10 13.71 22.25
CA PRO A 22 -8.84 14.39 22.51
C PRO A 22 -7.73 13.99 21.51
N PRO A 23 -7.00 14.95 20.91
CA PRO A 23 -5.73 14.67 20.25
C PRO A 23 -4.61 14.56 21.31
N ILE A 24 -4.01 13.38 21.44
CA ILE A 24 -2.83 13.17 22.30
C ILE A 24 -1.62 13.83 21.64
N ALA A 25 -0.85 14.58 22.43
CA ALA A 25 0.26 15.40 21.95
C ALA A 25 1.54 14.60 21.65
N ASP A 26 2.18 14.93 20.53
CA ASP A 26 3.60 14.63 20.28
C ASP A 26 4.49 15.63 21.03
N SER A 27 5.32 15.15 21.97
CA SER A 27 6.71 15.62 22.13
C SER A 27 7.48 14.87 23.23
N ALA A 28 8.46 14.07 22.83
CA ALA A 28 9.64 13.75 23.64
C ALA A 28 10.81 13.35 22.73
N ALA A 29 12.03 13.75 23.10
CA ALA A 29 13.25 13.55 22.33
C ALA A 29 13.77 12.09 22.41
N PRO A 30 14.69 11.66 21.52
CA PRO A 30 15.00 10.23 21.36
C PRO A 30 16.00 9.72 22.39
N GLU A 31 15.53 8.93 23.36
CA GLU A 31 16.41 8.12 24.20
C GLU A 31 16.88 6.85 23.50
N ALA A 32 18.15 6.49 23.74
CA ALA A 32 18.86 5.48 23.00
C ALA A 32 18.40 4.04 23.35
N ARG A 33 18.09 3.25 22.32
CA ARG A 33 18.06 1.78 22.42
C ARG A 33 19.45 1.20 22.08
N PRO A 34 19.85 0.08 22.71
CA PRO A 34 21.23 -0.42 22.62
C PRO A 34 21.59 -0.91 21.22
N LYS A 35 22.89 -0.83 20.90
CA LYS A 35 23.48 -1.36 19.66
C LYS A 35 23.18 -2.87 19.53
N PRO A 36 22.72 -3.36 18.36
CA PRO A 36 23.03 -4.73 17.99
C PRO A 36 24.54 -4.86 17.77
N ALA A 37 25.13 -5.95 18.24
CA ALA A 37 26.54 -6.25 18.04
C ALA A 37 26.86 -6.55 16.56
N ALA A 38 28.16 -6.60 16.23
CA ALA A 38 28.67 -6.77 14.88
C ALA A 38 28.22 -8.10 14.23
N ALA A 39 28.28 -8.12 12.89
CA ALA A 39 27.92 -9.28 12.09
C ALA A 39 28.89 -10.46 12.29
N GLU A 40 28.32 -11.66 12.44
CA GLU A 40 28.96 -12.92 12.06
C GLU A 40 28.28 -13.43 10.79
N GLU A 41 29.07 -13.97 9.85
CA GLU A 41 28.57 -14.51 8.59
C GLU A 41 27.89 -15.87 8.84
N LEU A 42 26.66 -16.04 8.36
CA LEU A 42 25.93 -17.30 8.47
C LEU A 42 26.49 -18.32 7.47
N ASP A 43 27.23 -19.32 7.98
CA ASP A 43 27.72 -20.46 7.20
C ASP A 43 26.56 -21.35 6.72
N THR A 44 26.28 -21.24 5.42
CA THR A 44 25.27 -22.04 4.70
C THR A 44 25.64 -23.52 4.50
N GLY A 45 26.82 -23.96 4.97
CA GLY A 45 27.31 -25.34 4.85
C GLY A 45 27.01 -26.29 6.02
N SER A 46 26.41 -25.81 7.13
CA SER A 46 26.28 -26.61 8.36
C SER A 46 25.21 -27.73 8.26
N HIS A 47 25.68 -28.97 8.13
CA HIS A 47 24.85 -30.16 7.88
C HIS A 47 23.99 -30.64 9.06
N SER A 48 24.07 -29.98 10.23
CA SER A 48 23.30 -30.29 11.44
C SER A 48 21.97 -29.54 11.53
N ALA A 49 21.79 -28.45 10.79
CA ALA A 49 20.56 -27.63 10.81
C ALA A 49 19.51 -28.06 9.77
N PHE A 50 19.89 -28.89 8.79
CA PHE A 50 19.02 -29.35 7.70
C PHE A 50 19.17 -30.85 7.42
N PRO A 51 18.41 -31.73 8.10
CA PRO A 51 18.37 -33.16 7.79
C PRO A 51 17.59 -33.39 6.48
N SER A 52 18.25 -33.95 5.46
CA SER A 52 17.63 -34.32 4.19
C SER A 52 17.07 -35.74 4.25
N LEU A 53 15.91 -35.97 3.59
CA LEU A 53 15.23 -37.26 3.55
C LEU A 53 15.29 -37.87 2.14
N ALA A 54 15.59 -39.18 2.12
CA ALA A 54 15.63 -40.12 0.98
C ALA A 54 16.95 -40.20 0.16
N PRO A 55 17.31 -41.39 -0.37
CA PRO A 55 18.71 -41.83 -0.40
C PRO A 55 19.42 -41.77 -1.76
N SER A 56 20.75 -41.75 -1.72
CA SER A 56 21.65 -41.76 -2.88
C SER A 56 22.19 -43.15 -3.23
N ALA A 57 22.36 -43.39 -4.53
CA ALA A 57 23.09 -44.55 -5.10
C ALA A 57 24.51 -44.10 -5.55
N PRO A 58 25.48 -45.03 -5.68
CA PRO A 58 26.89 -44.73 -5.37
C PRO A 58 27.71 -44.07 -6.49
N THR A 59 28.79 -43.42 -6.07
CA THR A 59 29.77 -42.73 -6.92
C THR A 59 30.93 -43.64 -7.34
N THR A 60 31.46 -43.43 -8.54
CA THR A 60 32.73 -44.03 -8.99
C THR A 60 33.63 -43.01 -9.70
N LYS A 61 34.88 -42.91 -9.24
CA LYS A 61 36.06 -42.31 -9.92
C LYS A 61 37.21 -43.34 -9.84
N PRO A 62 38.36 -43.14 -10.51
CA PRO A 62 38.56 -43.23 -11.96
C PRO A 62 39.62 -44.29 -12.33
N ALA A 63 39.76 -44.66 -13.61
CA ALA A 63 40.78 -45.61 -14.07
C ALA A 63 42.03 -44.91 -14.68
N PRO A 64 43.26 -45.46 -14.52
CA PRO A 64 44.50 -44.90 -15.07
C PRO A 64 44.79 -45.32 -16.53
N LYS A 65 45.81 -44.70 -17.15
CA LYS A 65 46.29 -44.93 -18.53
C LYS A 65 47.22 -46.15 -18.62
N SER A 66 47.26 -46.88 -19.75
CA SER A 66 48.50 -47.06 -20.59
C SER A 66 48.39 -48.05 -21.78
N ALA A 67 48.91 -47.59 -22.94
CA ALA A 67 49.56 -48.24 -24.10
C ALA A 67 49.48 -49.75 -24.47
N TRP A 68 48.97 -50.04 -25.68
CA TRP A 68 49.59 -50.78 -26.83
C TRP A 68 48.57 -50.78 -28.01
N GLY A 69 48.87 -50.67 -29.31
CA GLY A 69 50.10 -50.34 -30.05
C GLY A 69 49.85 -50.07 -31.56
N ALA A 70 50.85 -49.49 -32.22
CA ALA A 70 51.13 -49.35 -33.67
C ALA A 70 50.02 -49.42 -34.77
N SER A 71 49.89 -48.31 -35.54
CA SER A 71 50.30 -48.16 -36.97
C SER A 71 49.29 -47.39 -37.86
N GLY A 72 49.79 -46.55 -38.80
CA GLY A 72 49.07 -46.40 -40.10
C GLY A 72 48.87 -45.02 -40.77
N GLY A 73 48.52 -43.93 -40.08
CA GLY A 73 48.30 -42.59 -40.69
C GLY A 73 47.15 -42.48 -41.74
N PRO A 74 46.99 -41.35 -42.47
CA PRO A 74 47.54 -40.00 -42.28
C PRO A 74 46.47 -38.96 -41.84
N ARG A 75 46.86 -37.68 -41.77
CA ARG A 75 46.22 -36.59 -41.00
C ARG A 75 45.38 -35.64 -41.87
N ILE A 76 44.09 -35.48 -41.58
CA ILE A 76 43.23 -34.38 -42.09
C ILE A 76 42.70 -33.53 -40.91
N LYS A 77 42.44 -32.25 -41.17
CA LYS A 77 42.31 -31.14 -40.20
C LYS A 77 41.08 -31.23 -39.28
N PRO A 78 41.11 -30.61 -38.07
CA PRO A 78 40.07 -30.78 -37.05
C PRO A 78 38.79 -29.98 -37.37
N VAL A 79 37.63 -30.54 -37.00
CA VAL A 79 36.35 -29.82 -36.97
C VAL A 79 36.07 -29.37 -35.53
N ILE A 80 35.75 -28.09 -35.42
CA ILE A 80 35.51 -27.37 -34.16
C ILE A 80 34.29 -27.97 -33.42
N ALA A 81 34.43 -28.19 -32.12
CA ALA A 81 33.33 -28.64 -31.26
C ALA A 81 32.20 -27.59 -31.25
N LYS A 82 30.98 -27.99 -31.64
CA LYS A 82 29.80 -27.13 -31.62
C LYS A 82 29.21 -27.05 -30.22
N THR A 83 28.74 -25.85 -29.86
CA THR A 83 27.91 -25.60 -28.68
C THR A 83 26.56 -26.34 -28.76
N PRO A 84 25.94 -26.71 -27.62
CA PRO A 84 24.64 -27.36 -27.62
C PRO A 84 23.55 -26.36 -28.08
N VAL A 85 22.80 -26.76 -29.11
CA VAL A 85 21.66 -26.00 -29.64
C VAL A 85 20.38 -26.73 -29.24
N TYR A 86 19.48 -26.03 -28.56
CA TYR A 86 18.19 -26.56 -28.12
C TYR A 86 17.15 -26.39 -29.22
N THR A 87 16.34 -27.43 -29.45
CA THR A 87 15.31 -27.44 -30.51
C THR A 87 13.98 -27.97 -29.99
N ASP A 88 12.89 -27.30 -30.33
CA ASP A 88 11.52 -27.66 -29.93
C ASP A 88 10.57 -27.49 -31.14
N SER A 89 9.47 -28.21 -31.17
CA SER A 89 8.46 -28.11 -32.22
C SER A 89 7.04 -28.37 -31.74
N PHE A 90 6.09 -27.63 -32.29
CA PHE A 90 4.66 -27.79 -31.99
C PHE A 90 3.77 -27.52 -33.20
N THR A 91 2.57 -28.10 -33.18
CA THR A 91 1.56 -27.99 -34.24
C THR A 91 0.37 -27.15 -33.78
N LEU A 92 -0.11 -26.23 -34.62
CA LEU A 92 -1.37 -25.52 -34.43
C LEU A 92 -2.39 -25.96 -35.50
N SER A 93 -3.61 -26.28 -35.07
CA SER A 93 -4.73 -26.72 -35.93
C SER A 93 -5.60 -25.56 -36.42
N THR A 94 -5.71 -24.50 -35.63
CA THR A 94 -6.39 -23.25 -35.95
C THR A 94 -5.45 -22.10 -35.62
N MET A 95 -5.40 -21.11 -36.50
CA MET A 95 -4.52 -19.96 -36.37
C MET A 95 -5.30 -18.69 -36.64
N GLU A 96 -5.30 -17.77 -35.68
CA GLU A 96 -5.77 -16.40 -35.89
C GLU A 96 -4.56 -15.48 -35.95
N LEU A 97 -4.37 -14.84 -37.10
CA LEU A 97 -3.32 -13.85 -37.30
C LEU A 97 -3.86 -12.50 -36.83
N SER A 98 -3.26 -11.95 -35.77
CA SER A 98 -3.67 -10.64 -35.23
C SER A 98 -3.72 -9.59 -36.34
N THR A 99 -4.85 -8.89 -36.46
CA THR A 99 -4.95 -7.74 -37.36
C THR A 99 -4.08 -6.59 -36.85
N THR A 100 -3.29 -5.96 -37.72
CA THR A 100 -2.71 -4.65 -37.41
C THR A 100 -3.84 -3.61 -37.22
N ARG A 101 -3.50 -2.45 -36.63
CA ARG A 101 -4.47 -1.36 -36.39
C ARG A 101 -5.24 -0.89 -37.64
N ASP A 102 -4.73 -1.23 -38.83
CA ASP A 102 -5.31 -0.89 -40.14
C ASP A 102 -6.23 -2.00 -40.71
N GLY A 103 -6.62 -3.00 -39.91
CA GLY A 103 -7.60 -4.04 -40.30
C GLY A 103 -7.12 -5.09 -41.29
N LYS A 104 -5.85 -5.04 -41.73
CA LYS A 104 -5.22 -6.11 -42.54
C LYS A 104 -4.70 -7.22 -41.61
N PRO A 105 -4.83 -8.52 -41.97
CA PRO A 105 -4.24 -9.61 -41.20
C PRO A 105 -2.71 -9.55 -41.33
N MET A 106 -1.98 -9.62 -40.21
CA MET A 106 -0.52 -9.77 -40.26
C MET A 106 -0.15 -11.06 -40.98
N THR A 107 0.92 -11.05 -41.77
CA THR A 107 1.39 -12.28 -42.41
C THR A 107 2.16 -13.16 -41.42
N LEU A 108 2.09 -14.48 -41.59
CA LEU A 108 2.88 -15.45 -40.82
C LEU A 108 4.36 -15.06 -40.73
N GLY A 109 4.94 -14.63 -41.86
CA GLY A 109 6.34 -14.24 -41.97
C GLY A 109 6.72 -12.99 -41.16
N GLU A 110 5.78 -12.06 -40.94
CA GLU A 110 6.01 -10.89 -40.08
C GLU A 110 6.00 -11.28 -38.59
N VAL A 111 5.04 -12.10 -38.16
CA VAL A 111 4.99 -12.63 -36.79
C VAL A 111 6.25 -13.44 -36.47
N MET A 112 6.69 -14.31 -37.40
CA MET A 112 7.94 -15.05 -37.26
C MET A 112 9.16 -14.12 -37.16
N LYS A 113 9.26 -13.08 -38.02
CA LYS A 113 10.35 -12.09 -37.95
C LYS A 113 10.36 -11.32 -36.63
N GLN A 114 9.19 -10.93 -36.11
CA GLN A 114 9.05 -10.22 -34.85
C GLN A 114 9.53 -11.05 -33.66
N VAL A 115 9.17 -12.35 -33.61
CA VAL A 115 9.63 -13.28 -32.56
C VAL A 115 11.13 -13.58 -32.68
N MET A 116 11.64 -13.83 -33.89
CA MET A 116 13.08 -14.06 -34.12
C MET A 116 13.94 -12.86 -33.72
N ALA A 117 13.52 -11.64 -34.09
CA ALA A 117 14.23 -10.40 -33.73
C ALA A 117 14.25 -10.14 -32.21
N LYS A 118 13.19 -10.55 -31.50
CA LYS A 118 13.04 -10.31 -30.05
C LYS A 118 13.75 -11.33 -29.17
N TYR A 119 13.93 -12.57 -29.62
CA TYR A 119 14.41 -13.68 -28.77
C TYR A 119 15.65 -14.45 -29.31
N LYS A 120 16.35 -13.95 -30.34
CA LYS A 120 17.56 -14.59 -30.92
C LYS A 120 17.37 -16.06 -31.34
N VAL A 121 16.15 -16.45 -31.68
CA VAL A 121 15.83 -17.81 -32.14
C VAL A 121 15.84 -17.91 -33.66
N LYS A 122 16.13 -19.10 -34.20
CA LYS A 122 15.81 -19.47 -35.59
C LYS A 122 14.45 -20.17 -35.59
N LEU A 123 13.57 -19.78 -36.50
CA LEU A 123 12.18 -20.26 -36.52
C LEU A 123 11.77 -20.63 -37.94
N GLU A 124 11.37 -21.89 -38.12
CA GLU A 124 10.93 -22.47 -39.39
C GLU A 124 9.47 -22.92 -39.23
N ALA A 125 8.61 -22.64 -40.21
CA ALA A 125 7.21 -23.06 -40.21
C ALA A 125 6.93 -23.96 -41.42
N SER A 126 6.36 -25.14 -41.16
CA SER A 126 6.02 -26.15 -42.17
C SER A 126 4.52 -26.40 -42.14
N GLN A 127 3.82 -26.07 -43.23
CA GLN A 127 2.37 -26.22 -43.33
C GLN A 127 2.00 -27.50 -44.09
N ASN A 128 1.25 -28.40 -43.45
CA ASN A 128 0.77 -29.61 -44.09
C ASN A 128 -0.53 -29.33 -44.85
N GLN A 129 -0.45 -29.30 -46.20
CA GLN A 129 -1.59 -28.95 -47.04
C GLN A 129 -2.78 -29.91 -46.94
N LYS A 130 -2.59 -31.16 -46.48
CA LYS A 130 -3.68 -32.13 -46.33
C LYS A 130 -4.49 -31.96 -45.03
N THR A 131 -3.86 -31.53 -43.93
CA THR A 131 -4.52 -31.39 -42.62
C THR A 131 -4.78 -29.95 -42.19
N ARG A 132 -4.31 -28.96 -42.98
CA ARG A 132 -4.30 -27.52 -42.66
C ARG A 132 -3.54 -27.14 -41.37
N GLN A 133 -2.82 -28.09 -40.77
CA GLN A 133 -2.01 -27.86 -39.57
C GLN A 133 -0.66 -27.23 -39.94
N THR A 134 -0.23 -26.27 -39.11
CA THR A 134 1.08 -25.62 -39.25
C THR A 134 1.99 -26.05 -38.11
N THR A 135 3.16 -26.59 -38.46
CA THR A 135 4.18 -27.09 -37.53
C THR A 135 5.30 -26.06 -37.44
N PHE A 136 5.60 -25.58 -36.25
CA PHE A 136 6.70 -24.64 -36.00
C PHE A 136 7.88 -25.40 -35.41
N HIS A 137 9.07 -25.20 -35.97
CA HIS A 137 10.34 -25.67 -35.44
C HIS A 137 11.15 -24.47 -34.96
N ILE A 138 11.51 -24.45 -33.68
CA ILE A 138 12.28 -23.39 -33.05
C ILE A 138 13.64 -23.94 -32.63
N LYS A 139 14.71 -23.20 -32.92
CA LYS A 139 16.09 -23.54 -32.55
C LYS A 139 16.74 -22.35 -31.84
N ALA A 140 17.33 -22.57 -30.66
CA ALA A 140 17.93 -21.53 -29.82
C ALA A 140 19.22 -22.02 -29.15
N GLU A 141 20.11 -21.09 -28.81
CA GLU A 141 21.34 -21.39 -28.04
C GLU A 141 21.05 -21.49 -26.52
N SER A 142 19.88 -21.02 -26.07
CA SER A 142 19.43 -21.03 -24.68
C SER A 142 18.01 -21.57 -24.54
N GLN A 143 17.83 -22.59 -23.69
CA GLN A 143 16.51 -23.18 -23.40
C GLN A 143 15.50 -22.15 -22.83
N LYS A 144 15.98 -21.20 -22.02
CA LYS A 144 15.15 -20.13 -21.43
C LYS A 144 14.69 -19.09 -22.47
N GLU A 145 15.40 -18.96 -23.59
CA GLU A 145 14.99 -18.14 -24.74
C GLU A 145 14.07 -18.92 -25.68
N LEU A 146 14.31 -20.23 -25.85
CA LEU A 146 13.45 -21.16 -26.59
C LEU A 146 12.01 -21.17 -26.05
N GLU A 147 11.84 -21.36 -24.74
CA GLU A 147 10.52 -21.37 -24.09
C GLU A 147 9.81 -20.01 -24.20
N LYS A 148 10.55 -18.90 -24.04
CA LYS A 148 9.99 -17.55 -24.19
C LYS A 148 9.56 -17.26 -25.62
N ALA A 149 10.33 -17.69 -26.61
CA ALA A 149 9.96 -17.58 -28.02
C ALA A 149 8.73 -18.45 -28.35
N LYS A 150 8.68 -19.69 -27.84
CA LYS A 150 7.53 -20.60 -27.98
C LYS A 150 6.26 -19.99 -27.39
N ARG A 151 6.28 -19.51 -26.14
CA ARG A 151 5.13 -18.85 -25.50
C ARG A 151 4.73 -17.57 -26.24
N SER A 152 5.70 -16.74 -26.65
CA SER A 152 5.41 -15.52 -27.42
C SER A 152 4.84 -15.80 -28.81
N LEU A 153 5.16 -16.94 -29.44
CA LEU A 153 4.61 -17.30 -30.74
C LEU A 153 3.23 -17.96 -30.59
N LEU A 154 3.01 -18.80 -29.57
CA LEU A 154 1.68 -19.32 -29.23
C LEU A 154 0.69 -18.18 -28.94
N ALA A 155 1.08 -17.21 -28.11
CA ALA A 155 0.24 -16.06 -27.75
C ALA A 155 -0.06 -15.09 -28.91
N LEU A 156 0.67 -15.16 -30.03
CA LEU A 156 0.43 -14.32 -31.22
C LEU A 156 -0.30 -15.06 -32.35
N LEU A 157 -0.50 -16.38 -32.24
CA LEU A 157 -1.04 -17.23 -33.31
C LEU A 157 -2.27 -18.05 -32.88
N SER A 158 -2.55 -18.16 -31.58
CA SER A 158 -3.74 -18.87 -31.07
C SER A 158 -4.77 -17.87 -30.53
N PRO A 159 -6.08 -18.15 -30.70
CA PRO A 159 -7.15 -17.27 -30.23
C PRO A 159 -7.15 -17.17 -28.70
N ASP A 160 -7.50 -16.00 -28.17
CA ASP A 160 -7.79 -15.82 -26.75
C ASP A 160 -9.15 -16.45 -26.40
N ILE A 161 -9.19 -17.27 -25.35
CA ILE A 161 -10.41 -17.89 -24.84
C ILE A 161 -10.61 -17.59 -23.35
N THR A 162 -11.86 -17.66 -22.91
CA THR A 162 -12.25 -17.62 -21.49
C THR A 162 -12.67 -19.01 -21.02
N LEU A 163 -12.02 -19.55 -20.00
CA LEU A 163 -12.38 -20.81 -19.34
C LEU A 163 -12.80 -20.54 -17.89
N THR A 164 -13.82 -21.24 -17.41
CA THR A 164 -14.22 -21.26 -15.99
C THR A 164 -13.74 -22.54 -15.31
N ILE A 165 -13.41 -22.44 -14.02
CA ILE A 165 -13.09 -23.57 -13.14
C ILE A 165 -13.79 -23.34 -11.82
N ASP A 166 -14.65 -24.26 -11.44
CA ASP A 166 -15.33 -24.23 -10.15
C ASP A 166 -14.39 -24.76 -9.07
N ALA A 167 -14.01 -23.89 -8.13
CA ALA A 167 -13.06 -24.17 -7.07
C ALA A 167 -13.75 -24.05 -5.70
N PRO A 168 -13.73 -25.10 -4.84
CA PRO A 168 -14.27 -25.00 -3.49
C PRO A 168 -13.60 -23.88 -2.69
N VAL A 169 -14.36 -23.15 -1.85
CA VAL A 169 -13.84 -22.01 -1.04
C VAL A 169 -12.58 -22.38 -0.25
N SER A 170 -12.50 -23.61 0.26
CA SER A 170 -11.33 -24.18 0.96
C SER A 170 -10.03 -24.14 0.14
N THR A 171 -10.12 -24.23 -1.19
CA THR A 171 -8.97 -24.28 -2.09
C THR A 171 -8.51 -22.90 -2.59
N LEU A 172 -9.36 -21.88 -2.56
CA LEU A 172 -9.08 -20.53 -3.08
C LEU A 172 -7.81 -19.90 -2.48
N GLY A 173 -7.63 -20.03 -1.16
CA GLY A 173 -6.43 -19.53 -0.48
C GLY A 173 -5.13 -20.20 -0.94
N THR A 174 -5.21 -21.42 -1.47
CA THR A 174 -4.08 -22.18 -2.01
C THR A 174 -3.81 -21.84 -3.49
N ILE A 175 -4.88 -21.65 -4.27
CA ILE A 175 -4.84 -21.14 -5.65
C ILE A 175 -4.15 -19.77 -5.69
N VAL A 176 -4.48 -18.89 -4.72
CA VAL A 176 -3.80 -17.60 -4.55
C VAL A 176 -2.38 -17.81 -4.00
N GLY A 177 -2.24 -18.55 -2.91
CA GLY A 177 -0.97 -18.77 -2.21
C GLY A 177 -0.54 -17.59 -1.32
N PRO A 178 0.49 -17.77 -0.47
CA PRO A 178 0.97 -16.72 0.40
C PRO A 178 1.41 -15.49 -0.41
N LYS A 179 0.81 -14.32 -0.12
CA LYS A 179 1.00 -13.06 -0.87
C LYS A 179 0.75 -13.17 -2.38
N GLY A 180 -0.06 -14.13 -2.84
CA GLY A 180 -0.33 -14.35 -4.26
C GLY A 180 0.77 -15.11 -5.01
N ALA A 181 1.72 -15.76 -4.33
CA ALA A 181 2.88 -16.40 -4.94
C ALA A 181 2.51 -17.51 -5.94
N THR A 182 1.57 -18.40 -5.60
CA THR A 182 1.13 -19.50 -6.48
C THR A 182 0.44 -18.95 -7.71
N LEU A 183 -0.49 -18.01 -7.54
CA LEU A 183 -1.20 -17.35 -8.64
C LEU A 183 -0.23 -16.61 -9.56
N LYS A 184 0.77 -15.92 -8.98
CA LYS A 184 1.83 -15.26 -9.73
C LYS A 184 2.67 -16.27 -10.51
N GLN A 185 3.05 -17.40 -9.92
CA GLN A 185 3.80 -18.44 -10.61
C GLN A 185 3.03 -18.99 -11.83
N ILE A 186 1.73 -19.28 -11.68
CA ILE A 186 0.89 -19.75 -12.79
C ILE A 186 0.80 -18.68 -13.89
N ARG A 187 0.63 -17.41 -13.52
CA ARG A 187 0.61 -16.27 -14.47
C ARG A 187 1.96 -16.05 -15.15
N ASP A 188 3.08 -16.18 -14.45
CA ASP A 188 4.44 -16.03 -14.99
C ASP A 188 4.83 -17.22 -15.89
N GLN A 189 4.31 -18.42 -15.62
CA GLN A 189 4.50 -19.63 -16.43
C GLN A 189 3.65 -19.60 -17.71
N THR A 190 2.35 -19.31 -17.60
CA THR A 190 1.37 -19.46 -18.69
C THR A 190 1.03 -18.16 -19.43
N GLY A 191 1.23 -16.99 -18.81
CA GLY A 191 0.82 -15.70 -19.36
C GLY A 191 -0.69 -15.42 -19.31
N VAL A 192 -1.50 -16.36 -18.80
CA VAL A 192 -2.96 -16.28 -18.74
C VAL A 192 -3.40 -15.37 -17.59
N ARG A 193 -4.45 -14.56 -17.81
CA ARG A 193 -5.09 -13.79 -16.73
C ARG A 193 -6.01 -14.72 -15.94
N VAL A 194 -5.65 -14.98 -14.68
CA VAL A 194 -6.51 -15.66 -13.71
C VAL A 194 -7.23 -14.60 -12.87
N ASP A 195 -8.56 -14.57 -12.90
CA ASP A 195 -9.40 -13.72 -12.04
C ASP A 195 -10.13 -14.60 -11.01
N VAL A 196 -9.92 -14.28 -9.73
CA VAL A 196 -10.53 -14.96 -8.58
C VAL A 196 -11.42 -13.93 -7.90
N PRO A 197 -12.75 -14.14 -7.85
CA PRO A 197 -13.66 -13.15 -7.26
C PRO A 197 -13.33 -12.95 -5.78
N ARG A 198 -13.37 -11.69 -5.34
CA ARG A 198 -13.08 -11.33 -3.94
C ARG A 198 -14.24 -11.76 -3.06
N LYS A 199 -13.94 -12.48 -1.98
CA LYS A 199 -14.91 -12.78 -0.91
C LYS A 199 -15.45 -11.47 -0.35
N GLU A 200 -16.77 -11.27 -0.39
CA GLU A 200 -17.40 -10.16 0.34
C GLU A 200 -17.17 -10.35 1.84
N SER A 201 -16.79 -9.26 2.51
CA SER A 201 -16.35 -9.29 3.91
C SER A 201 -17.54 -9.16 4.87
N ASN A 202 -18.37 -10.21 4.97
CA ASN A 202 -19.14 -10.43 6.19
C ASN A 202 -18.20 -10.97 7.29
N GLY A 203 -18.24 -10.33 8.45
CA GLY A 203 -17.31 -10.57 9.55
C GLY A 203 -17.67 -11.79 10.40
N THR A 204 -16.82 -12.81 10.36
CA THR A 204 -16.64 -13.85 11.39
C THR A 204 -15.36 -14.60 10.98
N ALA A 205 -14.21 -14.28 11.59
CA ALA A 205 -13.73 -14.71 12.90
C ALA A 205 -13.13 -16.12 12.89
N ASN A 206 -11.92 -16.26 13.45
CA ASN A 206 -11.31 -17.56 13.70
C ASN A 206 -12.06 -18.27 14.84
N GLY A 207 -12.34 -19.56 14.66
CA GLY A 207 -11.95 -20.49 15.72
C GLY A 207 -13.01 -21.10 16.65
N HIS A 208 -14.29 -21.20 16.28
CA HIS A 208 -15.08 -22.33 16.77
C HIS A 208 -16.10 -22.84 15.75
N THR A 209 -16.15 -24.16 15.60
CA THR A 209 -16.99 -24.85 14.62
C THR A 209 -18.28 -25.31 15.29
N THR A 210 -19.30 -24.45 15.25
CA THR A 210 -20.68 -24.94 15.34
C THR A 210 -20.97 -25.75 14.08
N THR A 211 -21.40 -26.99 14.27
CA THR A 211 -21.91 -27.82 13.18
C THR A 211 -23.36 -27.45 12.90
N VAL A 212 -23.67 -27.26 11.63
CA VAL A 212 -25.02 -27.35 11.09
C VAL A 212 -25.02 -28.54 10.14
N ASP A 213 -26.12 -29.29 10.16
CA ASP A 213 -26.25 -30.59 9.51
C ASP A 213 -26.49 -30.51 7.98
N GLU A 214 -26.44 -31.70 7.36
CA GLU A 214 -27.05 -32.06 6.08
C GLU A 214 -26.49 -31.49 4.76
N GLU A 215 -25.77 -32.38 4.06
CA GLU A 215 -25.70 -32.58 2.59
C GLU A 215 -25.25 -31.48 1.61
N GLU A 216 -24.98 -30.23 2.00
CA GLU A 216 -24.46 -29.25 1.02
C GLU A 216 -22.98 -29.50 0.62
N GLU A 217 -22.75 -29.66 -0.69
CA GLU A 217 -21.41 -29.59 -1.29
C GLU A 217 -20.71 -28.28 -0.88
N GLU A 218 -19.41 -28.35 -0.53
CA GLU A 218 -18.62 -27.16 -0.22
C GLU A 218 -18.82 -26.08 -1.31
N PRO A 219 -19.29 -24.86 -0.99
CA PRO A 219 -19.69 -23.89 -2.00
C PRO A 219 -18.55 -23.63 -2.99
N THR A 220 -18.83 -23.87 -4.27
CA THR A 220 -17.86 -23.70 -5.35
C THR A 220 -17.90 -22.28 -5.89
N VAL A 221 -16.72 -21.70 -6.08
CA VAL A 221 -16.56 -20.35 -6.60
C VAL A 221 -15.94 -20.42 -8.00
N PRO A 222 -16.54 -19.79 -9.03
CA PRO A 222 -16.02 -19.83 -10.38
C PRO A 222 -14.77 -18.94 -10.51
N VAL A 223 -13.62 -19.58 -10.74
CA VAL A 223 -12.36 -18.93 -11.13
C VAL A 223 -12.34 -18.80 -12.65
N THR A 224 -12.05 -17.61 -13.16
CA THR A 224 -11.99 -17.35 -14.61
C THR A 224 -10.55 -17.28 -15.11
N LEU A 225 -10.31 -17.86 -16.29
CA LEU A 225 -9.03 -17.88 -16.99
C LEU A 225 -9.22 -17.26 -18.37
N THR A 226 -8.52 -16.15 -18.65
CA THR A 226 -8.57 -15.46 -19.94
C THR A 226 -7.19 -15.44 -20.58
N GLY A 227 -7.03 -16.04 -21.75
CA GLY A 227 -5.78 -16.00 -22.51
C GLY A 227 -5.71 -17.00 -23.66
N PRO A 228 -4.53 -17.15 -24.30
CA PRO A 228 -4.40 -17.89 -25.56
C PRO A 228 -4.67 -19.38 -25.38
N GLN A 229 -5.49 -19.97 -26.26
CA GLN A 229 -6.12 -21.30 -26.07
C GLN A 229 -5.20 -22.41 -25.53
N PRO A 230 -4.00 -22.69 -26.07
CA PRO A 230 -3.11 -23.73 -25.54
C PRO A 230 -2.62 -23.44 -24.12
N LEU A 231 -2.33 -22.17 -23.82
CA LEU A 231 -1.82 -21.72 -22.53
C LEU A 231 -2.94 -21.65 -21.47
N ALA A 232 -4.18 -21.35 -21.90
CA ALA A 232 -5.36 -21.37 -21.04
C ALA A 232 -5.69 -22.80 -20.55
N TYR A 233 -5.51 -23.82 -21.40
CA TYR A 233 -5.62 -25.22 -20.97
C TYR A 233 -4.49 -25.65 -20.03
N GLU A 234 -3.24 -25.23 -20.29
CA GLU A 234 -2.10 -25.48 -19.38
C GLU A 234 -2.35 -24.84 -17.99
N ALA A 235 -2.83 -23.60 -17.94
CA ALA A 235 -3.22 -22.92 -16.70
C ALA A 235 -4.37 -23.63 -15.97
N ARG A 236 -5.37 -24.14 -16.72
CA ARG A 236 -6.48 -24.92 -16.17
C ARG A 236 -5.99 -26.21 -15.51
N ASP A 237 -5.09 -26.92 -16.17
CA ASP A 237 -4.65 -28.23 -15.71
C ASP A 237 -3.71 -28.11 -14.49
N LEU A 238 -2.87 -27.07 -14.44
CA LEU A 238 -2.11 -26.70 -13.23
C LEU A 238 -3.04 -26.35 -12.05
N LEU A 239 -4.11 -25.57 -12.27
CA LEU A 239 -5.07 -25.24 -11.21
C LEU A 239 -5.85 -26.47 -10.73
N LYS A 240 -6.30 -27.34 -11.65
CA LYS A 240 -6.92 -28.62 -11.30
C LYS A 240 -5.98 -29.51 -10.50
N GLN A 241 -4.69 -29.55 -10.83
CA GLN A 241 -3.70 -30.32 -10.08
C GLN A 241 -3.49 -29.75 -8.66
N ILE A 242 -3.47 -28.43 -8.50
CA ILE A 242 -3.40 -27.76 -7.19
C ILE A 242 -4.64 -28.08 -6.34
N ILE A 243 -5.83 -28.00 -6.92
CA ILE A 243 -7.10 -28.39 -6.27
C ILE A 243 -7.02 -29.87 -5.83
N ALA A 244 -6.77 -30.79 -6.77
CA ALA A 244 -6.74 -32.23 -6.53
C ALA A 244 -5.69 -32.64 -5.48
N SER A 245 -4.52 -32.02 -5.48
CA SER A 245 -3.45 -32.31 -4.52
C SER A 245 -3.81 -32.03 -3.06
N LYS A 246 -4.85 -31.20 -2.83
CA LYS A 246 -5.23 -30.70 -1.50
C LYS A 246 -6.65 -31.09 -1.09
N THR A 247 -7.53 -31.40 -2.05
CA THR A 247 -8.82 -32.08 -1.79
C THR A 247 -8.67 -33.58 -1.56
N SER A 248 -7.47 -34.15 -1.76
CA SER A 248 -7.22 -35.58 -1.59
C SER A 248 -7.42 -36.09 -0.16
N LYS A 249 -7.22 -35.25 0.87
CA LYS A 249 -7.41 -35.64 2.28
C LYS A 249 -8.67 -35.03 2.86
N ALA A 250 -9.50 -35.87 3.46
CA ALA A 250 -10.73 -35.48 4.14
C ALA A 250 -10.74 -35.96 5.59
N THR A 251 -11.60 -35.37 6.41
CA THR A 251 -11.95 -35.89 7.73
C THR A 251 -13.43 -35.66 7.96
N GLN A 252 -14.17 -36.73 8.21
CA GLN A 252 -15.61 -36.71 8.47
C GLN A 252 -15.88 -37.36 9.83
N ARG A 253 -16.97 -36.96 10.48
CA ARG A 253 -17.40 -37.54 11.76
C ARG A 253 -18.82 -38.06 11.64
N VAL A 254 -19.04 -39.28 12.11
CA VAL A 254 -20.36 -39.83 12.36
C VAL A 254 -20.65 -39.62 13.85
N ARG A 255 -21.73 -38.89 14.16
CA ARG A 255 -22.17 -38.55 15.52
C ARG A 255 -23.45 -39.31 15.87
N ASP A 256 -23.87 -39.17 17.13
CA ASP A 256 -25.17 -39.60 17.64
C ASP A 256 -25.49 -41.08 17.39
N ILE A 257 -24.45 -41.91 17.48
CA ILE A 257 -24.57 -43.37 17.40
C ILE A 257 -25.33 -43.85 18.65
N PRO A 258 -26.47 -44.57 18.52
CA PRO A 258 -27.19 -45.09 19.67
C PRO A 258 -26.32 -46.05 20.50
N ASP A 259 -26.44 -45.97 21.81
CA ASP A 259 -25.58 -46.70 22.75
C ASP A 259 -25.58 -48.22 22.53
N HIS A 260 -26.75 -48.80 22.23
CA HIS A 260 -26.90 -50.22 21.90
C HIS A 260 -26.34 -50.61 20.51
N VAL A 261 -26.14 -49.65 19.60
CA VAL A 261 -25.57 -49.89 18.26
C VAL A 261 -24.05 -49.78 18.28
N LEU A 262 -23.49 -48.91 19.13
CA LEU A 262 -22.05 -48.64 19.19
C LEU A 262 -21.16 -49.90 19.32
N PRO A 263 -21.47 -50.91 20.16
CA PRO A 263 -20.68 -52.15 20.24
C PRO A 263 -20.61 -52.93 18.93
N PHE A 264 -21.69 -52.92 18.13
CA PHE A 264 -21.72 -53.57 16.82
C PHE A 264 -20.82 -52.87 15.80
N VAL A 265 -20.75 -51.53 15.84
CA VAL A 265 -19.87 -50.74 14.98
C VAL A 265 -18.39 -50.98 15.36
N ILE A 266 -18.09 -51.04 16.66
CA ILE A 266 -16.75 -51.35 17.16
C ILE A 266 -16.30 -52.76 16.73
N ALA A 267 -17.16 -53.77 16.89
CA ALA A 267 -16.86 -55.16 16.52
C ALA A 267 -16.57 -55.34 15.02
N ARG A 268 -17.12 -54.46 14.16
CA ARG A 268 -16.94 -54.50 12.70
C ARG A 268 -15.87 -53.53 12.18
N LYS A 269 -15.07 -52.90 13.04
CA LYS A 269 -13.99 -51.97 12.66
C LYS A 269 -13.12 -52.48 11.50
N ALA A 270 -12.69 -53.75 11.53
CA ALA A 270 -11.86 -54.34 10.48
C ALA A 270 -12.58 -54.46 9.11
N GLN A 271 -13.92 -54.56 9.10
CA GLN A 271 -14.72 -54.57 7.87
C GLN A 271 -14.82 -53.16 7.26
N PHE A 272 -14.95 -52.14 8.10
CA PHE A 272 -14.90 -50.74 7.68
C PHE A 272 -13.50 -50.34 7.17
N GLU A 273 -12.42 -50.84 7.78
CA GLU A 273 -11.06 -50.66 7.26
C GLU A 273 -10.85 -51.39 5.91
N ALA A 274 -11.42 -52.59 5.73
CA ALA A 274 -11.39 -53.29 4.44
C ALA A 274 -12.16 -52.53 3.33
N ALA A 275 -13.22 -51.80 3.67
CA ALA A 275 -13.98 -50.97 2.73
C ALA A 275 -13.16 -49.78 2.16
N ALA A 276 -12.02 -49.43 2.77
CA ALA A 276 -11.11 -48.40 2.26
C ALA A 276 -10.35 -48.80 0.98
N GLN A 277 -10.34 -50.10 0.61
CA GLN A 277 -9.71 -50.64 -0.60
C GLN A 277 -8.24 -50.21 -0.83
N GLY A 278 -7.47 -50.03 0.25
CA GLY A 278 -6.04 -49.70 0.19
C GLY A 278 -5.68 -48.21 0.23
N GLY A 279 -6.64 -47.31 0.45
CA GLY A 279 -6.36 -45.90 0.78
C GLY A 279 -5.80 -45.71 2.20
N ASP A 280 -5.02 -44.64 2.44
CA ASP A 280 -4.50 -44.32 3.78
C ASP A 280 -5.63 -43.72 4.63
N LEU A 281 -6.05 -44.46 5.66
CA LEU A 281 -7.23 -44.14 6.47
C LEU A 281 -7.04 -44.51 7.94
N LYS A 282 -7.48 -43.61 8.81
CA LYS A 282 -7.42 -43.73 10.27
C LYS A 282 -8.80 -43.49 10.87
N LEU A 283 -9.31 -44.52 11.55
CA LEU A 283 -10.54 -44.50 12.34
C LEU A 283 -10.21 -44.19 13.81
N PHE A 284 -10.65 -43.02 14.28
CA PHE A 284 -10.61 -42.65 15.69
C PHE A 284 -12.01 -42.78 16.30
N LEU A 285 -12.11 -43.48 17.43
CA LEU A 285 -13.35 -43.74 18.15
C LEU A 285 -13.36 -42.94 19.45
N ASN A 286 -14.38 -42.11 19.65
CA ASN A 286 -14.64 -41.45 20.92
C ASN A 286 -15.89 -42.09 21.55
N GLN A 287 -15.66 -43.05 22.44
CA GLN A 287 -16.74 -43.81 23.10
C GLN A 287 -17.64 -42.90 23.96
N ALA A 288 -17.05 -41.98 24.73
CA ALA A 288 -17.79 -41.05 25.58
C ALA A 288 -18.64 -40.07 24.76
N GLY A 289 -18.14 -39.62 23.60
CA GLY A 289 -18.88 -38.75 22.67
C GLY A 289 -19.83 -39.49 21.72
N ARG A 290 -19.85 -40.84 21.73
CA ARG A 290 -20.58 -41.69 20.76
C ARG A 290 -20.34 -41.27 19.30
N GLU A 291 -19.11 -40.84 18.98
CA GLU A 291 -18.70 -40.37 17.65
C GLU A 291 -17.55 -41.23 17.08
N ILE A 292 -17.55 -41.40 15.76
CA ILE A 292 -16.46 -42.02 15.00
C ILE A 292 -15.93 -40.99 14.01
N THR A 293 -14.64 -40.67 14.11
CA THR A 293 -13.94 -39.80 13.19
C THR A 293 -13.17 -40.64 12.17
N VAL A 294 -13.50 -40.45 10.89
CA VAL A 294 -12.86 -41.09 9.74
C VAL A 294 -11.96 -40.05 9.07
N SER A 295 -10.65 -40.30 9.04
CA SER A 295 -9.67 -39.37 8.46
C SER A 295 -8.75 -40.09 7.48
N GLY A 296 -8.50 -39.52 6.30
CA GLY A 296 -7.76 -40.23 5.25
C GLY A 296 -8.03 -39.69 3.84
N ASP A 297 -7.78 -40.50 2.83
CA ASP A 297 -8.08 -40.16 1.43
C ASP A 297 -9.58 -39.95 1.20
N ARG A 298 -10.00 -38.88 0.53
CA ARG A 298 -11.42 -38.45 0.41
C ARG A 298 -12.35 -39.55 -0.09
N GLU A 299 -11.94 -40.29 -1.13
CA GLU A 299 -12.71 -41.41 -1.68
C GLU A 299 -12.77 -42.63 -0.75
N ALA A 300 -11.76 -42.84 0.10
CA ALA A 300 -11.79 -43.88 1.13
C ALA A 300 -12.67 -43.44 2.31
N VAL A 301 -12.53 -42.19 2.76
CA VAL A 301 -13.29 -41.61 3.87
C VAL A 301 -14.79 -41.65 3.58
N VAL A 302 -15.23 -41.19 2.40
CA VAL A 302 -16.66 -41.20 2.03
C VAL A 302 -17.21 -42.64 2.02
N ARG A 303 -16.56 -43.57 1.31
CA ARG A 303 -17.01 -44.98 1.25
C ARG A 303 -17.07 -45.65 2.62
N VAL A 304 -16.14 -45.34 3.50
CA VAL A 304 -16.11 -45.89 4.87
C VAL A 304 -17.17 -45.23 5.76
N VAL A 305 -17.42 -43.92 5.63
CA VAL A 305 -18.51 -43.23 6.33
C VAL A 305 -19.87 -43.73 5.87
N ASP A 306 -20.09 -43.91 4.58
CA ASP A 306 -21.33 -44.43 4.02
C ASP A 306 -21.59 -45.87 4.50
N ALA A 307 -20.55 -46.72 4.50
CA ALA A 307 -20.63 -48.07 5.05
C ALA A 307 -20.94 -48.08 6.57
N ILE A 308 -20.41 -47.13 7.34
CA ILE A 308 -20.72 -46.97 8.77
C ILE A 308 -22.17 -46.48 8.96
N LYS A 309 -22.62 -45.49 8.19
CA LYS A 309 -23.98 -44.94 8.25
C LYS A 309 -25.02 -45.99 7.87
N SER A 310 -24.88 -46.65 6.73
CA SER A 310 -25.79 -47.71 6.29
C SER A 310 -25.84 -48.84 7.32
N PHE A 311 -24.70 -49.24 7.88
CA PHE A 311 -24.67 -50.24 8.95
C PHE A 311 -25.38 -49.80 10.24
N ILE A 312 -25.32 -48.51 10.60
CA ILE A 312 -26.08 -47.97 11.74
C ILE A 312 -27.58 -48.03 11.48
N GLU A 313 -28.05 -47.73 10.26
CA GLU A 313 -29.47 -47.81 9.88
C GLU A 313 -29.97 -49.27 9.81
N ASP A 314 -29.20 -50.18 9.21
CA ASP A 314 -29.46 -51.62 9.23
C ASP A 314 -29.50 -52.16 10.67
N SER A 315 -28.62 -51.68 11.55
CA SER A 315 -28.61 -52.09 12.96
C SER A 315 -29.82 -51.55 13.73
N LYS A 316 -30.22 -50.29 13.50
CA LYS A 316 -31.42 -49.69 14.11
C LYS A 316 -32.70 -50.46 13.75
N SER A 317 -32.80 -51.03 12.55
CA SER A 317 -33.99 -51.74 12.08
C SER A 317 -34.00 -53.24 12.39
N SER A 318 -32.82 -53.89 12.45
CA SER A 318 -32.72 -55.36 12.61
C SER A 318 -32.51 -55.84 14.05
N LEU A 319 -31.97 -55.00 14.94
CA LEU A 319 -31.70 -55.39 16.33
C LEU A 319 -33.00 -55.42 17.17
N LYS A 320 -33.16 -56.48 17.96
CA LYS A 320 -34.16 -56.57 19.03
C LYS A 320 -33.48 -56.65 20.38
N ASN A 321 -34.23 -56.33 21.44
CA ASN A 321 -33.77 -56.46 22.81
C ASN A 321 -34.47 -57.58 23.58
N LEU A 322 -33.78 -58.10 24.59
CA LEU A 322 -34.34 -58.86 25.71
C LEU A 322 -33.84 -58.24 27.00
N LYS A 323 -34.75 -58.03 27.95
CA LYS A 323 -34.42 -57.59 29.31
C LYS A 323 -34.23 -58.80 30.22
N THR A 324 -33.20 -58.77 31.06
CA THR A 324 -33.01 -59.70 32.17
C THR A 324 -32.68 -58.91 33.43
N SER A 325 -33.21 -59.34 34.58
CA SER A 325 -32.80 -58.77 35.86
C SER A 325 -31.58 -59.53 36.36
N LEU A 326 -30.53 -58.80 36.75
CA LEU A 326 -29.34 -59.31 37.42
C LEU A 326 -29.00 -58.37 38.57
N PRO A 327 -28.61 -58.88 39.75
CA PRO A 327 -28.17 -58.02 40.85
C PRO A 327 -27.03 -57.09 40.41
N LYS A 328 -27.13 -55.79 40.70
CA LYS A 328 -26.10 -54.76 40.40
C LYS A 328 -24.64 -55.17 40.60
N ARG A 329 -24.31 -55.99 41.61
CA ARG A 329 -22.94 -56.55 41.78
C ARG A 329 -22.41 -57.22 40.49
N GLN A 330 -23.25 -57.97 39.78
CA GLN A 330 -22.88 -58.69 38.55
C GLN A 330 -22.82 -57.78 37.32
N HIS A 331 -23.43 -56.60 37.35
CA HIS A 331 -23.33 -55.60 36.28
C HIS A 331 -21.87 -55.22 36.02
N ARG A 332 -21.04 -55.16 37.07
CA ARG A 332 -19.58 -54.90 36.99
C ARG A 332 -18.82 -55.95 36.18
N LEU A 333 -19.35 -57.16 36.02
CA LEU A 333 -18.77 -58.23 35.19
C LEU A 333 -19.18 -58.18 33.72
N LEU A 334 -20.12 -57.31 33.34
CA LEU A 334 -20.71 -57.24 32.01
C LEU A 334 -20.26 -56.02 31.19
N VAL A 335 -19.34 -55.21 31.73
CA VAL A 335 -18.85 -53.96 31.13
C VAL A 335 -17.38 -54.08 30.72
N GLY A 336 -16.94 -53.26 29.75
CA GLY A 336 -15.54 -53.19 29.32
C GLY A 336 -15.13 -54.41 28.49
N LYS A 337 -14.02 -55.06 28.83
CA LYS A 337 -13.51 -56.22 28.08
C LYS A 337 -14.54 -57.37 28.03
N ALA A 338 -15.24 -57.62 29.13
CA ALA A 338 -16.27 -58.64 29.18
C ALA A 338 -17.43 -58.41 28.18
N ALA A 339 -17.83 -57.15 27.97
CA ALA A 339 -18.82 -56.80 26.95
C ALA A 339 -18.32 -57.12 25.53
N GLN A 340 -17.01 -56.94 25.28
CA GLN A 340 -16.37 -57.27 24.00
C GLN A 340 -16.27 -58.78 23.81
N ASP A 341 -15.93 -59.53 24.87
CA ASP A 341 -15.86 -60.99 24.85
C ASP A 341 -17.26 -61.61 24.58
N ILE A 342 -18.31 -61.12 25.27
CA ILE A 342 -19.71 -61.51 25.01
C ILE A 342 -20.11 -61.17 23.56
N MET A 343 -19.75 -59.98 23.07
CA MET A 343 -20.05 -59.55 21.70
C MET A 343 -19.32 -60.41 20.65
N ALA A 344 -18.12 -60.89 20.94
CA ALA A 344 -17.35 -61.77 20.06
C ALA A 344 -17.90 -63.20 20.01
N GLU A 345 -18.30 -63.76 21.16
CA GLU A 345 -18.83 -65.12 21.27
C GLU A 345 -20.30 -65.22 20.80
N SER A 346 -21.14 -64.27 21.21
CA SER A 346 -22.60 -64.34 21.03
C SER A 346 -23.18 -63.40 19.98
N LYS A 347 -22.37 -62.51 19.40
CA LYS A 347 -22.80 -61.42 18.50
C LYS A 347 -23.87 -60.49 19.09
N CYS A 348 -24.06 -60.50 20.40
CA CYS A 348 -25.03 -59.66 21.11
C CYS A 348 -24.31 -58.59 21.92
N ALA A 349 -24.81 -57.35 21.85
CA ALA A 349 -24.35 -56.26 22.69
C ALA A 349 -25.09 -56.28 24.04
N VAL A 350 -24.37 -55.98 25.12
CA VAL A 350 -24.94 -55.88 26.46
C VAL A 350 -24.93 -54.41 26.87
N VAL A 351 -26.11 -53.86 27.14
CA VAL A 351 -26.29 -52.53 27.74
C VAL A 351 -26.73 -52.74 29.17
N VAL A 352 -26.07 -52.06 30.09
CA VAL A 352 -26.23 -52.23 31.53
C VAL A 352 -26.63 -50.88 32.10
N ALA A 353 -27.55 -50.86 33.09
CA ALA A 353 -27.91 -49.62 33.77
C ALA A 353 -26.67 -48.96 34.38
N ASP A 354 -26.63 -47.62 34.37
CA ASP A 354 -25.50 -46.90 34.94
C ASP A 354 -25.46 -47.09 36.47
N HIS A 355 -24.27 -47.06 37.05
CA HIS A 355 -24.03 -47.37 38.47
C HIS A 355 -24.92 -46.59 39.44
N ASP A 356 -25.23 -45.34 39.11
CA ASP A 356 -26.08 -44.42 39.88
C ASP A 356 -27.60 -44.68 39.72
N ASP A 357 -28.05 -45.37 38.66
CA ASP A 357 -29.48 -45.72 38.44
C ASP A 357 -29.85 -46.93 39.30
N PRO A 358 -30.86 -46.89 40.19
CA PRO A 358 -31.24 -48.02 41.06
C PRO A 358 -31.69 -49.30 40.33
N SER A 359 -31.89 -49.29 39.01
CA SER A 359 -32.32 -50.44 38.21
C SER A 359 -31.36 -51.65 38.26
N ASP A 360 -31.93 -52.85 38.43
CA ASP A 360 -31.26 -54.16 38.25
C ASP A 360 -31.39 -54.69 36.80
N GLU A 361 -31.90 -53.89 35.84
CA GLU A 361 -32.10 -54.31 34.46
C GLU A 361 -30.80 -54.34 33.65
N VAL A 362 -30.56 -55.48 32.98
CA VAL A 362 -29.57 -55.66 31.91
C VAL A 362 -30.31 -55.91 30.61
N ILE A 363 -29.93 -55.20 29.55
CA ILE A 363 -30.58 -55.27 28.24
C ILE A 363 -29.62 -55.87 27.23
N VAL A 364 -29.95 -57.06 26.72
CA VAL A 364 -29.20 -57.75 25.67
C VAL A 364 -29.81 -57.38 24.33
N TRP A 365 -29.01 -56.82 23.44
CA TRP A 365 -29.38 -56.45 22.07
C TRP A 365 -28.73 -57.41 21.08
N GLY A 366 -29.49 -57.86 20.07
CA GLY A 366 -28.98 -58.79 19.09
C GLY A 366 -29.97 -59.09 17.97
N GLN A 367 -29.54 -59.94 17.02
CA GLN A 367 -30.45 -60.51 16.03
C GLN A 367 -31.38 -61.53 16.71
N PRO A 368 -32.62 -61.72 16.21
CA PRO A 368 -33.58 -62.65 16.82
C PRO A 368 -33.08 -64.08 17.02
N ALA A 369 -32.16 -64.55 16.17
CA ALA A 369 -31.55 -65.87 16.26
C ALA A 369 -30.40 -65.97 17.28
N ASP A 370 -29.65 -64.89 17.49
CA ASP A 370 -28.45 -64.87 18.34
C ASP A 370 -28.79 -64.52 19.81
N LEU A 371 -29.91 -63.84 20.07
CA LEU A 371 -30.36 -63.41 21.41
C LEU A 371 -30.33 -64.51 22.51
N PRO A 372 -30.74 -65.78 22.28
CA PRO A 372 -30.63 -66.83 23.30
C PRO A 372 -29.18 -67.20 23.65
N ALA A 373 -28.27 -67.15 22.68
CA ALA A 373 -26.84 -67.33 22.90
C ALA A 373 -26.26 -66.13 23.67
N GLY A 374 -26.69 -64.92 23.32
CA GLY A 374 -26.37 -63.69 24.07
C GLY A 374 -26.74 -63.77 25.54
N LEU A 375 -27.97 -64.16 25.86
CA LEU A 375 -28.42 -64.33 27.24
C LEU A 375 -27.59 -65.40 27.99
N THR A 376 -27.23 -66.49 27.31
CA THR A 376 -26.40 -67.56 27.88
C THR A 376 -24.98 -67.07 28.20
N ALA A 377 -24.36 -66.33 27.28
CA ALA A 377 -23.04 -65.73 27.49
C ALA A 377 -23.04 -64.67 28.62
N VAL A 378 -24.08 -63.83 28.69
CA VAL A 378 -24.29 -62.89 29.80
C VAL A 378 -24.40 -63.62 31.14
N MET A 379 -25.18 -64.70 31.21
CA MET A 379 -25.34 -65.49 32.44
C MET A 379 -24.06 -66.24 32.84
N ALA A 380 -23.28 -66.73 31.87
CA ALA A 380 -21.98 -67.33 32.13
C ALA A 380 -20.99 -66.29 32.70
N GLN A 381 -20.89 -65.12 32.05
CA GLN A 381 -19.96 -64.07 32.44
C GLN A 381 -20.34 -63.36 33.75
N ALA A 382 -21.64 -63.21 34.03
CA ALA A 382 -22.14 -62.70 35.31
C ALA A 382 -21.77 -63.59 36.52
N ASN A 383 -21.40 -64.86 36.28
CA ASN A 383 -21.01 -65.83 37.30
C ASN A 383 -19.53 -66.26 37.19
N SER A 384 -18.74 -65.67 36.28
CA SER A 384 -17.38 -66.16 35.97
C SER A 384 -16.30 -65.75 36.96
N LYS A 385 -16.56 -64.75 37.82
CA LYS A 385 -15.58 -64.21 38.79
C LYS A 385 -16.18 -64.01 40.18
N TYR A 386 -15.32 -64.05 41.18
CA TYR A 386 -15.66 -63.73 42.56
C TYR A 386 -15.67 -62.21 42.77
N ILE A 387 -16.64 -61.73 43.55
CA ILE A 387 -16.81 -60.32 43.93
C ILE A 387 -16.77 -60.25 45.46
N HIS A 388 -15.86 -59.44 46.00
CA HIS A 388 -15.78 -59.14 47.41
C HIS A 388 -16.10 -57.66 47.65
N GLU A 389 -17.20 -57.38 48.36
CA GLU A 389 -17.54 -56.04 48.83
C GLU A 389 -16.78 -55.75 50.13
N PHE A 390 -15.87 -54.78 50.09
CA PHE A 390 -15.11 -54.33 51.25
C PHE A 390 -15.73 -53.04 51.82
N PRO A 391 -16.46 -53.09 52.95
CA PRO A 391 -17.02 -51.89 53.58
C PRO A 391 -15.91 -51.06 54.23
N LEU A 392 -15.87 -49.76 53.94
CA LEU A 392 -14.91 -48.84 54.55
C LEU A 392 -15.23 -48.60 56.03
N PRO A 393 -14.26 -48.82 56.95
CA PRO A 393 -14.50 -48.76 58.38
C PRO A 393 -14.51 -47.32 58.93
N GLY A 394 -15.39 -47.09 59.91
CA GLY A 394 -15.48 -45.83 60.66
C GLY A 394 -16.70 -44.98 60.30
N PRO A 395 -16.77 -43.73 60.80
CA PRO A 395 -17.82 -42.78 60.45
C PRO A 395 -17.82 -42.45 58.96
N ILE A 396 -18.99 -42.14 58.38
CA ILE A 396 -19.12 -41.88 56.92
C ILE A 396 -18.16 -40.79 56.41
N ALA A 397 -17.88 -39.77 57.23
CA ALA A 397 -16.92 -38.71 56.89
C ALA A 397 -15.48 -39.27 56.72
N THR A 398 -15.01 -40.07 57.67
CA THR A 398 -13.69 -40.73 57.60
C THR A 398 -13.65 -41.71 56.41
N SER A 399 -14.72 -42.46 56.17
CA SER A 399 -14.83 -43.35 55.00
C SER A 399 -14.76 -42.58 53.67
N ARG A 400 -15.38 -41.40 53.57
CA ARG A 400 -15.27 -40.49 52.41
C ARG A 400 -13.86 -39.95 52.22
N GLN A 401 -13.17 -39.60 53.31
CA GLN A 401 -11.79 -39.10 53.27
C GLN A 401 -10.82 -40.19 52.76
N ILE A 402 -10.93 -41.41 53.28
CA ILE A 402 -10.16 -42.59 52.83
C ILE A 402 -10.44 -42.88 51.35
N LEU A 403 -11.71 -42.94 50.94
CA LEU A 403 -12.10 -43.14 49.55
C LEU A 403 -11.52 -42.05 48.62
N THR A 404 -11.60 -40.80 49.03
CA THR A 404 -11.08 -39.65 48.28
C THR A 404 -9.57 -39.75 48.10
N TYR A 405 -8.82 -40.11 49.14
CA TYR A 405 -7.38 -40.36 49.04
C TYR A 405 -7.07 -41.52 48.07
N MET A 406 -7.79 -42.64 48.14
CA MET A 406 -7.59 -43.78 47.23
C MET A 406 -7.86 -43.42 45.76
N ILE A 407 -8.90 -42.63 45.49
CA ILE A 407 -9.20 -42.13 44.14
C ILE A 407 -8.12 -41.15 43.67
N ARG A 408 -7.68 -40.22 44.52
CA ARG A 408 -6.66 -39.21 44.17
C ARG A 408 -5.27 -39.76 43.92
N THR A 409 -4.84 -40.73 44.72
CA THR A 409 -3.59 -41.46 44.52
C THR A 409 -3.67 -42.49 43.38
N GLN A 410 -4.85 -42.68 42.79
CA GLN A 410 -5.15 -43.72 41.79
C GLN A 410 -4.82 -45.14 42.29
N TYR A 411 -4.92 -45.38 43.61
CA TYR A 411 -4.58 -46.64 44.25
C TYR A 411 -5.35 -47.86 43.69
N PRO A 412 -6.63 -47.77 43.27
CA PRO A 412 -7.29 -48.87 42.55
C PRO A 412 -6.56 -49.33 41.28
N LYS A 413 -5.89 -48.40 40.56
CA LYS A 413 -5.09 -48.73 39.37
C LYS A 413 -3.75 -49.36 39.73
N THR A 414 -3.10 -48.92 40.82
CA THR A 414 -1.83 -49.53 41.25
C THR A 414 -2.05 -50.97 41.74
N LEU A 415 -3.13 -51.23 42.49
CA LEU A 415 -3.56 -52.58 42.87
C LEU A 415 -3.83 -53.48 41.65
N THR A 416 -4.56 -52.96 40.66
CA THR A 416 -4.86 -53.66 39.39
C THR A 416 -3.57 -53.95 38.58
N THR A 417 -2.57 -53.07 38.65
CA THR A 417 -1.27 -53.24 37.97
C THR A 417 -0.39 -54.26 38.69
N ALA A 418 -0.43 -54.30 40.02
CA ALA A 418 0.33 -55.24 40.83
C ALA A 418 -0.24 -56.67 40.80
N ASN A 419 -1.55 -56.82 40.61
CA ASN A 419 -2.26 -58.12 40.63
C ASN A 419 -3.03 -58.31 39.31
N PRO A 420 -2.37 -58.73 38.22
CA PRO A 420 -2.97 -58.82 36.89
C PRO A 420 -4.02 -59.94 36.81
N GLY A 421 -5.29 -59.56 37.05
CA GLY A 421 -6.44 -60.46 37.12
C GLY A 421 -7.58 -59.89 37.96
N VAL A 422 -7.23 -59.05 38.94
CA VAL A 422 -8.14 -58.35 39.84
C VAL A 422 -8.43 -56.94 39.36
N SER A 423 -9.71 -56.56 39.35
CA SER A 423 -10.20 -55.20 39.10
C SER A 423 -10.86 -54.64 40.37
N VAL A 424 -10.43 -53.45 40.80
CA VAL A 424 -10.94 -52.75 41.99
C VAL A 424 -11.84 -51.60 41.57
N PHE A 425 -13.08 -51.58 42.05
CA PHE A 425 -14.09 -50.58 41.72
C PHE A 425 -14.50 -49.76 42.94
N THR A 426 -14.31 -48.44 42.85
CA THR A 426 -14.79 -47.46 43.83
C THR A 426 -16.16 -46.90 43.43
N PRO A 427 -17.02 -46.49 44.38
CA PRO A 427 -18.23 -45.72 44.06
C PRO A 427 -17.87 -44.33 43.51
N SER A 428 -18.80 -43.74 42.75
CA SER A 428 -18.66 -42.37 42.23
C SER A 428 -18.78 -41.34 43.34
N ALA A 429 -18.36 -40.10 43.06
CA ALA A 429 -18.54 -38.98 44.00
C ALA A 429 -20.03 -38.76 44.33
N ALA A 430 -20.92 -38.81 43.33
CA ALA A 430 -22.36 -38.65 43.50
C ALA A 430 -23.01 -39.78 44.33
N ALA A 431 -22.60 -41.03 44.12
CA ALA A 431 -23.02 -42.14 44.97
C ALA A 431 -22.48 -42.02 46.39
N ALA A 432 -21.22 -41.59 46.56
CA ALA A 432 -20.56 -41.50 47.86
C ALA A 432 -21.15 -40.42 48.80
N GLU A 433 -21.80 -39.39 48.25
CA GLU A 433 -22.54 -38.40 49.01
C GLU A 433 -23.89 -38.90 49.55
N LYS A 434 -24.54 -39.81 48.81
CA LYS A 434 -25.91 -40.30 49.12
C LYS A 434 -25.92 -41.63 49.88
N ALA A 435 -24.87 -42.44 49.77
CA ALA A 435 -24.83 -43.77 50.37
C ALA A 435 -24.64 -43.75 51.90
N PRO A 436 -25.35 -44.60 52.68
CA PRO A 436 -25.19 -44.73 54.13
C PRO A 436 -23.98 -45.59 54.55
N ALA A 437 -23.38 -46.33 53.61
CA ALA A 437 -22.13 -47.05 53.76
C ALA A 437 -21.37 -46.99 52.43
N LEU A 438 -20.03 -46.97 52.49
CA LEU A 438 -19.17 -46.93 51.31
C LEU A 438 -18.43 -48.26 51.17
N ASN A 439 -18.73 -48.99 50.10
CA ASN A 439 -18.10 -50.27 49.79
C ASN A 439 -17.13 -50.09 48.61
N ILE A 440 -15.98 -50.76 48.66
CA ILE A 440 -15.07 -50.93 47.53
C ILE A 440 -15.19 -52.38 47.08
N ASP A 441 -15.52 -52.60 45.80
CA ASP A 441 -15.70 -53.96 45.29
C ASP A 441 -14.41 -54.41 44.61
N ILE A 442 -13.95 -55.60 45.00
CA ILE A 442 -12.74 -56.22 44.48
C ILE A 442 -13.17 -57.47 43.72
N VAL A 443 -12.88 -57.52 42.42
CA VAL A 443 -13.44 -58.49 41.48
C VAL A 443 -12.31 -59.26 40.80
N GLY A 444 -12.31 -60.58 40.87
CA GLY A 444 -11.23 -61.42 40.33
C GLY A 444 -11.33 -62.89 40.72
N ASP A 445 -10.22 -63.60 40.62
CA ASP A 445 -10.08 -64.96 41.16
C ASP A 445 -9.89 -64.91 42.68
N LYS A 446 -10.48 -65.87 43.39
CA LYS A 446 -10.62 -65.79 44.86
C LYS A 446 -9.29 -65.64 45.61
N SER A 447 -8.23 -66.34 45.17
CA SER A 447 -6.88 -66.23 45.75
C SER A 447 -6.32 -64.82 45.68
N ASP A 448 -6.58 -64.13 44.57
CA ASP A 448 -5.95 -62.88 44.23
C ASP A 448 -6.76 -61.71 44.81
N VAL A 449 -8.09 -61.86 44.84
CA VAL A 449 -8.99 -61.01 45.60
C VAL A 449 -8.62 -61.02 47.09
N ASP A 450 -8.42 -62.21 47.70
CA ASP A 450 -8.02 -62.31 49.11
C ASP A 450 -6.64 -61.66 49.38
N ALA A 451 -5.72 -61.65 48.41
CA ALA A 451 -4.44 -60.94 48.51
C ALA A 451 -4.61 -59.41 48.43
N VAL A 452 -5.44 -58.91 47.50
CA VAL A 452 -5.75 -57.47 47.38
C VAL A 452 -6.52 -56.96 48.60
N VAL A 453 -7.46 -57.75 49.15
CA VAL A 453 -8.19 -57.41 50.39
C VAL A 453 -7.22 -57.19 51.56
N ARG A 454 -6.15 -57.99 51.68
CA ARG A 454 -5.11 -57.77 52.70
C ARG A 454 -4.35 -56.47 52.49
N GLN A 455 -3.96 -56.15 51.25
CA GLN A 455 -3.26 -54.90 50.91
C GLN A 455 -4.14 -53.66 51.20
N VAL A 456 -5.42 -53.71 50.81
CA VAL A 456 -6.41 -52.66 51.10
C VAL A 456 -6.63 -52.50 52.60
N SER A 457 -6.76 -53.61 53.34
CA SER A 457 -6.90 -53.60 54.80
C SER A 457 -5.67 -52.99 55.50
N GLU A 458 -4.46 -53.29 55.04
CA GLU A 458 -3.22 -52.74 55.58
C GLU A 458 -3.12 -51.23 55.33
N LEU A 459 -3.45 -50.76 54.11
CA LEU A 459 -3.49 -49.33 53.80
C LEU A 459 -4.53 -48.60 54.68
N ILE A 460 -5.74 -49.13 54.78
CA ILE A 460 -6.82 -48.53 55.58
C ILE A 460 -6.44 -48.50 57.07
N GLY A 461 -5.80 -49.54 57.59
CA GLY A 461 -5.26 -49.55 58.94
C GLY A 461 -4.19 -48.48 59.19
N LYS A 462 -3.36 -48.16 58.18
CA LYS A 462 -2.38 -47.07 58.24
C LYS A 462 -3.00 -45.67 58.11
N LEU A 463 -4.09 -45.55 57.34
CA LEU A 463 -4.85 -44.31 57.10
C LEU A 463 -5.81 -43.95 58.24
N PHE A 464 -6.22 -44.92 59.06
CA PHE A 464 -7.14 -44.67 60.17
C PHE A 464 -6.52 -43.70 61.19
N GLY A 465 -7.16 -42.55 61.38
CA GLY A 465 -6.62 -41.45 62.20
C GLY A 465 -5.48 -40.63 61.54
N ALA A 466 -5.22 -40.85 60.25
CA ALA A 466 -4.21 -40.12 59.47
C ALA A 466 -4.82 -39.14 58.43
N THR A 467 -6.16 -39.02 58.38
CA THR A 467 -6.89 -38.11 57.50
C THR A 467 -7.59 -37.02 58.30
N GLN A 468 -7.57 -35.78 57.81
CA GLN A 468 -8.31 -34.65 58.38
C GLN A 468 -8.83 -33.77 57.25
N GLU A 469 -9.99 -33.15 57.45
CA GLU A 469 -10.66 -32.32 56.44
C GLU A 469 -10.71 -30.87 56.93
N LEU A 470 -10.35 -29.93 56.04
CA LEU A 470 -10.35 -28.50 56.33
C LEU A 470 -11.28 -27.77 55.35
N THR A 471 -12.19 -26.97 55.91
CA THR A 471 -13.06 -26.09 55.14
C THR A 471 -12.29 -24.86 54.66
N VAL A 472 -12.02 -24.78 53.35
CA VAL A 472 -11.38 -23.65 52.67
C VAL A 472 -12.22 -23.32 51.45
N ASP A 473 -12.62 -22.06 51.25
CA ASP A 473 -13.49 -21.67 50.12
C ASP A 473 -12.87 -22.05 48.76
N TRP A 474 -13.65 -22.68 47.87
CA TRP A 474 -13.14 -23.24 46.62
C TRP A 474 -12.52 -22.17 45.70
N LEU A 475 -13.07 -20.95 45.73
CA LEU A 475 -12.58 -19.78 44.99
C LEU A 475 -11.10 -19.45 45.26
N ILE A 476 -10.59 -19.72 46.47
CA ILE A 476 -9.19 -19.47 46.82
C ILE A 476 -8.26 -20.67 46.59
N HIS A 477 -8.79 -21.85 46.23
CA HIS A 477 -7.95 -23.04 45.99
C HIS A 477 -6.93 -22.80 44.88
N ARG A 478 -7.34 -22.18 43.76
CA ARG A 478 -6.44 -21.83 42.65
C ARG A 478 -5.35 -20.83 43.07
N VAL A 479 -5.68 -19.87 43.94
CA VAL A 479 -4.73 -18.88 44.48
C VAL A 479 -3.71 -19.55 45.41
N ILE A 480 -4.16 -20.43 46.31
CA ILE A 480 -3.32 -21.16 47.25
C ILE A 480 -2.41 -22.15 46.49
N MET A 481 -2.96 -22.94 45.57
CA MET A 481 -2.17 -23.87 44.75
C MET A 481 -1.13 -23.15 43.89
N GLY A 482 -1.46 -21.98 43.32
CA GLY A 482 -0.53 -21.19 42.51
C GLY A 482 0.56 -20.50 43.33
N LYS A 483 0.20 -19.59 44.24
CA LYS A 483 1.16 -18.75 44.98
C LYS A 483 1.92 -19.53 46.05
N ASN A 484 1.29 -20.51 46.70
CA ASN A 484 1.84 -21.23 47.85
C ASN A 484 2.32 -22.67 47.53
N ALA A 485 2.48 -23.04 46.24
CA ALA A 485 2.97 -24.35 45.80
C ALA A 485 4.24 -24.83 46.54
N LYS A 486 5.17 -23.92 46.87
CA LYS A 486 6.40 -24.23 47.62
C LYS A 486 6.12 -24.64 49.07
N LYS A 487 5.17 -23.98 49.74
CA LYS A 487 4.75 -24.31 51.12
C LYS A 487 4.00 -25.63 51.17
N LEU A 488 3.15 -25.89 50.18
CA LEU A 488 2.44 -27.18 50.05
C LEU A 488 3.40 -28.38 49.91
N LYS A 489 4.56 -28.19 49.25
CA LYS A 489 5.64 -29.20 49.24
C LYS A 489 6.36 -29.31 50.59
N GLN A 490 6.60 -28.19 51.28
CA GLN A 490 7.21 -28.21 52.61
C GLN A 490 6.37 -28.99 53.64
N PHE A 491 5.03 -28.93 53.59
CA PHE A 491 4.16 -29.75 54.45
C PHE A 491 4.36 -31.25 54.23
N HIS A 492 4.62 -31.66 52.99
CA HIS A 492 4.95 -33.05 52.67
C HIS A 492 6.37 -33.40 53.13
N ASP A 493 7.36 -32.57 52.80
CA ASP A 493 8.78 -32.88 53.03
C ASP A 493 9.19 -32.80 54.51
N VAL A 494 8.50 -31.99 55.33
CA VAL A 494 8.79 -31.78 56.76
C VAL A 494 7.81 -32.54 57.68
N ASN A 495 6.50 -32.39 57.45
CA ASN A 495 5.47 -32.97 58.32
C ASN A 495 4.88 -34.29 57.79
N ASN A 496 5.30 -34.75 56.60
CA ASN A 496 4.74 -35.92 55.90
C ASN A 496 3.22 -35.80 55.60
N VAL A 497 2.71 -34.57 55.42
CA VAL A 497 1.28 -34.31 55.15
C VAL A 497 1.08 -33.86 53.69
N SER A 498 0.32 -34.65 52.95
CA SER A 498 -0.19 -34.30 51.61
C SER A 498 -1.49 -33.51 51.71
N VAL A 499 -1.62 -32.45 50.91
CA VAL A 499 -2.84 -31.62 50.83
C VAL A 499 -3.49 -31.81 49.46
N TYR A 500 -4.75 -32.27 49.45
CA TYR A 500 -5.53 -32.55 48.24
C TYR A 500 -6.71 -31.58 48.11
N PHE A 501 -6.60 -30.64 47.19
CA PHE A 501 -7.68 -29.71 46.82
C PHE A 501 -8.69 -30.39 45.88
N PRO A 502 -10.01 -30.21 46.05
CA PRO A 502 -11.06 -30.72 45.16
C PRO A 502 -10.92 -30.19 43.72
N PRO A 503 -11.52 -30.84 42.71
CA PRO A 503 -11.51 -30.28 41.36
C PRO A 503 -12.44 -29.07 41.32
N GLU A 504 -12.07 -28.03 40.57
CA GLU A 504 -12.84 -26.78 40.46
C GLU A 504 -14.30 -27.02 40.01
N SER A 505 -14.51 -28.03 39.14
CA SER A 505 -15.84 -28.47 38.67
C SER A 505 -16.76 -29.06 39.74
N ALA A 506 -16.26 -29.34 40.95
CA ALA A 506 -17.07 -29.83 42.07
C ALA A 506 -17.46 -28.72 43.06
N GLU A 507 -16.93 -27.50 42.90
CA GLU A 507 -17.21 -26.31 43.74
C GLU A 507 -17.15 -26.53 45.26
N SER A 508 -16.47 -27.58 45.72
CA SER A 508 -16.53 -28.00 47.12
C SER A 508 -15.44 -27.34 47.95
N SER A 509 -15.81 -26.82 49.12
CA SER A 509 -14.86 -26.17 50.04
C SER A 509 -14.10 -27.16 50.94
N SER A 510 -14.16 -28.46 50.66
CA SER A 510 -13.54 -29.54 51.45
C SER A 510 -12.14 -29.84 50.93
N VAL A 511 -11.10 -29.42 51.67
CA VAL A 511 -9.70 -29.77 51.38
C VAL A 511 -9.28 -30.92 52.27
N LEU A 512 -8.79 -32.01 51.68
CA LEU A 512 -8.36 -33.21 52.40
C LEU A 512 -6.86 -33.14 52.71
N LEU A 513 -6.51 -33.27 53.98
CA LEU A 513 -5.15 -33.45 54.47
C LEU A 513 -4.93 -34.92 54.85
N VAL A 514 -3.83 -35.51 54.40
CA VAL A 514 -3.47 -36.91 54.70
C VAL A 514 -2.01 -36.99 55.11
N TYR A 515 -1.74 -37.54 56.29
CA TYR A 515 -0.40 -37.95 56.69
C TYR A 515 -0.02 -39.22 55.93
N ASP A 516 0.92 -39.14 54.99
CA ASP A 516 1.04 -40.12 53.91
C ASP A 516 1.57 -41.49 54.40
N PRO A 517 0.80 -42.58 54.29
CA PRO A 517 1.19 -43.93 54.72
C PRO A 517 2.18 -44.65 53.79
N LEU A 518 2.46 -44.09 52.61
CA LEU A 518 3.35 -44.69 51.60
C LEU A 518 4.77 -44.10 51.61
N SER A 519 4.98 -43.01 52.35
CA SER A 519 6.27 -42.34 52.51
C SER A 519 7.22 -43.10 53.46
N SER A 520 8.53 -43.01 53.18
CA SER A 520 9.58 -43.57 54.03
C SER A 520 9.66 -42.96 55.43
N SER A 521 9.05 -41.78 55.62
CA SER A 521 9.03 -41.03 56.89
C SER A 521 7.78 -41.32 57.74
N TYR A 522 6.99 -42.34 57.39
CA TYR A 522 5.76 -42.69 58.11
C TYR A 522 6.05 -43.22 59.53
N SER A 523 5.55 -42.52 60.55
CA SER A 523 5.48 -43.03 61.92
C SER A 523 4.11 -43.71 62.19
N PRO A 524 4.09 -44.90 62.83
CA PRO A 524 2.84 -45.51 63.27
C PRO A 524 2.12 -44.77 64.40
N SER A 525 2.81 -43.88 65.15
CA SER A 525 2.30 -43.34 66.43
C SER A 525 1.06 -42.42 66.24
N PRO A 526 0.00 -42.55 67.05
CA PRO A 526 -1.19 -41.68 66.95
C PRO A 526 -0.91 -40.20 67.28
N ASP A 527 0.00 -39.95 68.22
CA ASP A 527 0.30 -38.60 68.70
C ASP A 527 1.10 -37.77 67.69
N GLU A 528 2.00 -38.38 66.92
CA GLU A 528 2.77 -37.66 65.89
C GLU A 528 1.91 -37.38 64.65
N LYS A 529 1.03 -38.32 64.27
CA LYS A 529 0.04 -38.13 63.19
C LYS A 529 -0.84 -36.93 63.45
N SER A 530 -1.48 -36.88 64.62
CA SER A 530 -2.38 -35.79 65.02
C SER A 530 -1.65 -34.44 65.14
N ARG A 531 -0.46 -34.40 65.74
CA ARG A 531 0.35 -33.16 65.83
C ARG A 531 0.72 -32.60 64.45
N ASN A 532 1.23 -33.43 63.55
CA ASN A 532 1.62 -33.00 62.21
C ASN A 532 0.43 -32.50 61.38
N LEU A 533 -0.72 -33.18 61.48
CA LEU A 533 -1.96 -32.73 60.85
C LEU A 533 -2.44 -31.39 61.43
N ASP A 534 -2.47 -31.25 62.76
CA ASP A 534 -2.89 -30.01 63.44
C ASP A 534 -1.96 -28.81 63.15
N GLU A 535 -0.65 -29.02 63.00
CA GLU A 535 0.29 -27.98 62.57
C GLU A 535 -0.01 -27.51 61.15
N VAL A 536 -0.17 -28.43 60.20
CA VAL A 536 -0.47 -28.10 58.80
C VAL A 536 -1.87 -27.50 58.67
N VAL A 537 -2.85 -27.91 59.47
CA VAL A 537 -4.17 -27.25 59.56
C VAL A 537 -4.03 -25.80 60.06
N LYS A 538 -3.21 -25.54 61.08
CA LYS A 538 -2.94 -24.16 61.57
C LYS A 538 -2.23 -23.31 60.54
N GLU A 539 -1.33 -23.87 59.71
CA GLU A 539 -0.67 -23.12 58.64
C GLU A 539 -1.56 -22.92 57.42
N LEU A 540 -2.26 -23.95 56.96
CA LEU A 540 -3.16 -23.88 55.81
C LEU A 540 -4.36 -22.95 56.09
N SER A 541 -4.87 -22.91 57.32
CA SER A 541 -5.91 -21.95 57.73
C SER A 541 -5.40 -20.51 57.88
N LYS A 542 -4.10 -20.28 58.16
CA LYS A 542 -3.48 -18.95 58.03
C LYS A 542 -3.38 -18.54 56.57
N LEU A 543 -2.85 -19.42 55.70
CA LEU A 543 -2.76 -19.16 54.26
C LEU A 543 -4.13 -18.90 53.61
N ALA A 544 -5.18 -19.58 54.08
CA ALA A 544 -6.54 -19.31 53.66
C ALA A 544 -7.02 -17.91 54.07
N LYS A 545 -6.70 -17.46 55.30
CA LYS A 545 -7.01 -16.10 55.78
C LYS A 545 -6.19 -15.02 55.05
N ASP A 546 -4.91 -15.26 54.78
CA ASP A 546 -4.05 -14.35 54.02
C ASP A 546 -4.52 -14.21 52.56
N ALA A 547 -5.27 -15.19 52.03
CA ALA A 547 -5.89 -15.18 50.72
C ALA A 547 -7.36 -14.72 50.73
N ALA A 548 -7.96 -14.47 51.90
CA ALA A 548 -9.40 -14.24 52.07
C ALA A 548 -9.85 -12.79 51.78
N ASP A 549 -9.46 -12.23 50.63
CA ASP A 549 -10.10 -11.04 50.07
C ASP A 549 -11.34 -11.41 49.23
N VAL A 550 -12.10 -12.42 49.69
CA VAL A 550 -13.30 -12.93 49.01
C VAL A 550 -14.52 -12.24 49.59
N LYS A 551 -15.17 -11.42 48.76
CA LYS A 551 -16.47 -10.81 49.08
C LYS A 551 -17.58 -11.66 48.49
N SER A 552 -18.71 -11.72 49.18
CA SER A 552 -19.97 -12.28 48.67
C SER A 552 -21.02 -11.18 48.74
N GLU A 553 -21.65 -10.87 47.61
CA GLU A 553 -22.65 -9.81 47.50
C GLU A 553 -23.90 -10.36 46.80
N THR A 554 -25.06 -10.15 47.43
CA THR A 554 -26.36 -10.62 46.95
C THR A 554 -27.14 -9.42 46.41
N ILE A 555 -27.61 -9.53 45.16
CA ILE A 555 -28.38 -8.50 44.48
C ILE A 555 -29.80 -9.03 44.22
N GLU A 556 -30.81 -8.23 44.56
CA GLU A 556 -32.21 -8.53 44.21
C GLU A 556 -32.54 -7.91 42.84
N VAL A 557 -32.81 -8.77 41.86
CA VAL A 557 -33.16 -8.40 40.48
C VAL A 557 -34.26 -9.34 40.01
N ASP A 558 -35.39 -8.79 39.55
CA ASP A 558 -36.50 -9.57 38.98
C ASP A 558 -36.01 -10.51 37.86
N GLY A 559 -36.42 -11.78 37.92
CA GLY A 559 -36.05 -12.85 36.98
C GLY A 559 -36.22 -12.48 35.51
N ARG A 560 -37.15 -11.57 35.17
CA ARG A 560 -37.33 -11.01 33.82
C ARG A 560 -36.06 -10.40 33.23
N TRP A 561 -35.15 -9.91 34.07
CA TRP A 561 -33.90 -9.27 33.64
C TRP A 561 -32.70 -10.22 33.64
N HIS A 562 -32.85 -11.46 34.12
CA HIS A 562 -31.74 -12.41 34.21
C HIS A 562 -31.25 -12.79 32.81
N GLU A 563 -32.17 -12.98 31.85
CA GLU A 563 -31.83 -13.25 30.45
C GLU A 563 -30.99 -12.12 29.82
N ALA A 564 -31.30 -10.85 30.13
CA ALA A 564 -30.54 -9.71 29.65
C ALA A 564 -29.13 -9.58 30.27
N ILE A 565 -28.93 -10.09 31.50
CA ILE A 565 -27.61 -10.15 32.15
C ILE A 565 -26.80 -11.35 31.61
N ILE A 566 -27.47 -12.49 31.37
CA ILE A 566 -26.85 -13.71 30.84
C ILE A 566 -26.40 -13.51 29.38
N GLY A 567 -27.29 -12.96 28.55
CA GLY A 567 -27.07 -12.69 27.13
C GLY A 567 -27.11 -13.95 26.26
N GLU A 568 -27.18 -13.77 24.95
CA GLU A 568 -27.23 -14.88 23.99
C GLU A 568 -25.98 -15.76 24.16
N GLY A 569 -26.17 -17.05 24.45
CA GLY A 569 -25.09 -18.01 24.73
C GLY A 569 -24.25 -17.70 25.98
N GLY A 570 -24.74 -16.90 26.93
CA GLY A 570 -23.97 -16.51 28.12
C GLY A 570 -22.89 -15.44 27.84
N THR A 571 -22.94 -14.77 26.68
CA THR A 571 -21.86 -13.87 26.23
C THR A 571 -21.67 -12.63 27.12
N THR A 572 -22.75 -11.98 27.57
CA THR A 572 -22.63 -10.81 28.47
C THR A 572 -22.19 -11.24 29.87
N LEU A 573 -22.66 -12.38 30.37
CA LEU A 573 -22.19 -12.95 31.63
C LEU A 573 -20.68 -13.24 31.61
N ASN A 574 -20.19 -13.88 30.54
CA ASN A 574 -18.77 -14.14 30.35
C ASN A 574 -17.94 -12.84 30.27
N ALA A 575 -18.49 -11.77 29.68
CA ALA A 575 -17.84 -10.46 29.63
C ALA A 575 -17.76 -9.77 31.02
N ILE A 576 -18.74 -10.01 31.90
CA ILE A 576 -18.73 -9.52 33.30
C ILE A 576 -17.72 -10.31 34.14
N ILE A 577 -17.63 -11.64 33.95
CA ILE A 577 -16.71 -12.54 34.66
C ILE A 577 -15.25 -12.33 34.23
N GLY A 578 -15.00 -12.07 32.94
CA GLY A 578 -13.66 -11.90 32.38
C GLY A 578 -12.89 -13.21 32.20
N GLU A 579 -11.68 -13.11 31.63
CA GLU A 579 -10.88 -14.27 31.20
C GLU A 579 -10.38 -15.14 32.38
N ASP A 580 -10.18 -14.56 33.55
CA ASP A 580 -9.52 -15.22 34.68
C ASP A 580 -10.41 -16.17 35.50
N LYS A 581 -11.74 -16.17 35.31
CA LYS A 581 -12.71 -17.04 36.03
C LYS A 581 -12.64 -16.99 37.57
N THR A 582 -12.09 -15.93 38.16
CA THR A 582 -12.00 -15.72 39.62
C THR A 582 -13.32 -15.28 40.26
N LEU A 583 -14.33 -15.00 39.45
CA LEU A 583 -15.64 -14.51 39.85
C LEU A 583 -16.73 -15.55 39.53
N SER A 584 -17.47 -15.97 40.53
CA SER A 584 -18.66 -16.79 40.41
C SER A 584 -19.92 -15.91 40.52
N ILE A 585 -20.77 -15.97 39.50
CA ILE A 585 -22.08 -15.30 39.49
C ILE A 585 -23.13 -16.39 39.30
N LYS A 586 -24.07 -16.50 40.25
CA LYS A 586 -25.19 -17.46 40.19
C LYS A 586 -26.53 -16.71 40.22
N PHE A 587 -27.54 -17.31 39.59
CA PHE A 587 -28.86 -16.74 39.40
C PHE A 587 -29.93 -17.66 39.99
N GLY A 588 -30.96 -17.08 40.61
CA GLY A 588 -32.11 -17.81 41.12
C GLY A 588 -31.74 -18.95 42.07
N LYS A 589 -32.35 -20.13 41.86
CA LYS A 589 -32.25 -21.32 42.75
C LYS A 589 -30.83 -21.84 42.94
N ASP A 590 -29.90 -21.58 42.02
CA ASP A 590 -28.49 -22.00 42.16
C ASP A 590 -27.70 -21.12 43.16
N SER A 591 -28.33 -20.08 43.72
CA SER A 591 -27.73 -19.14 44.67
C SER A 591 -27.70 -19.62 46.13
N GLY A 592 -28.22 -20.84 46.43
CA GLY A 592 -28.16 -21.48 47.76
C GLY A 592 -29.45 -21.44 48.58
N ASP A 593 -29.39 -21.87 49.85
CA ASP A 593 -30.54 -22.27 50.69
C ASP A 593 -31.62 -21.21 50.98
N ASN A 594 -31.43 -19.94 50.59
CA ASN A 594 -32.42 -18.86 50.71
C ASN A 594 -32.71 -18.17 49.36
N ALA A 595 -32.62 -18.91 48.26
CA ALA A 595 -32.81 -18.38 46.91
C ALA A 595 -34.29 -18.18 46.54
N ASN A 596 -34.66 -16.91 46.29
CA ASN A 596 -35.80 -16.59 45.45
C ASN A 596 -35.38 -16.57 43.97
N GLU A 597 -36.32 -16.70 43.04
CA GLU A 597 -36.04 -16.62 41.60
C GLU A 597 -35.53 -15.23 41.17
N ASN A 598 -35.64 -14.22 42.04
CA ASN A 598 -35.19 -12.84 41.84
C ASN A 598 -33.82 -12.53 42.51
N THR A 599 -33.03 -13.54 42.85
CA THR A 599 -31.76 -13.35 43.56
C THR A 599 -30.56 -13.64 42.66
N ILE A 600 -29.55 -12.78 42.70
CA ILE A 600 -28.24 -12.98 42.04
C ILE A 600 -27.17 -12.97 43.12
N LEU A 601 -26.33 -14.00 43.16
CA LEU A 601 -25.22 -14.12 44.10
C LEU A 601 -23.88 -13.95 43.37
N VAL A 602 -23.12 -12.93 43.74
CA VAL A 602 -21.79 -12.62 43.18
C VAL A 602 -20.72 -12.90 44.23
N ARG A 603 -19.78 -13.81 43.95
CA ARG A 603 -18.69 -14.21 44.86
C ARG A 603 -17.35 -14.21 44.14
N GLY A 604 -16.33 -13.64 44.76
CA GLY A 604 -14.97 -13.55 44.21
C GLY A 604 -14.13 -12.52 44.94
N ALA A 605 -13.03 -12.07 44.33
CA ALA A 605 -12.20 -11.01 44.90
C ALA A 605 -13.00 -9.71 45.11
N SER A 606 -12.77 -9.00 46.22
CA SER A 606 -13.60 -7.84 46.61
C SER A 606 -13.68 -6.74 45.54
N ALA A 607 -12.59 -6.50 44.81
CA ALA A 607 -12.53 -5.58 43.67
C ALA A 607 -13.40 -6.06 42.48
N ASP A 608 -13.32 -7.34 42.12
CA ASP A 608 -14.04 -7.93 40.99
C ASP A 608 -15.54 -8.01 41.29
N VAL A 609 -15.92 -8.37 42.52
CA VAL A 609 -17.32 -8.38 42.99
C VAL A 609 -17.92 -6.98 42.88
N THR A 610 -17.22 -5.95 43.36
CA THR A 610 -17.69 -4.55 43.33
C THR A 610 -17.79 -4.01 41.90
N ARG A 611 -16.91 -4.46 40.99
CA ARG A 611 -17.00 -4.16 39.55
C ARG A 611 -18.21 -4.83 38.92
N ALA A 612 -18.41 -6.12 39.18
CA ALA A 612 -19.48 -6.91 38.58
C ALA A 612 -20.87 -6.48 39.08
N THR A 613 -21.03 -6.19 40.38
CA THR A 613 -22.33 -5.72 40.92
C THR A 613 -22.74 -4.40 40.29
N LYS A 614 -21.79 -3.48 40.08
CA LYS A 614 -22.02 -2.22 39.36
C LYS A 614 -22.41 -2.43 37.89
N GLU A 615 -21.77 -3.37 37.19
CA GLU A 615 -22.08 -3.62 35.78
C GLU A 615 -23.43 -4.34 35.60
N ILE A 616 -23.76 -5.30 36.48
CA ILE A 616 -25.07 -5.96 36.53
C ILE A 616 -26.19 -4.94 36.74
N LEU A 617 -26.05 -4.04 37.72
CA LEU A 617 -27.05 -2.98 37.96
C LEU A 617 -27.22 -2.05 36.74
N ARG A 618 -26.12 -1.71 36.05
CA ARG A 618 -26.16 -0.90 34.82
C ARG A 618 -26.89 -1.61 33.68
N ILE A 619 -26.68 -2.91 33.51
CA ILE A 619 -27.38 -3.72 32.49
C ILE A 619 -28.88 -3.80 32.79
N VAL A 620 -29.26 -4.00 34.06
CA VAL A 620 -30.67 -4.00 34.49
C VAL A 620 -31.34 -2.64 34.26
N GLU A 621 -30.64 -1.53 34.55
CA GLU A 621 -31.15 -0.19 34.29
C GLU A 621 -31.34 0.08 32.79
N ASN A 622 -30.36 -0.29 31.96
CA ASN A 622 -30.47 -0.21 30.50
C ASN A 622 -31.65 -1.04 29.96
N ALA A 623 -31.79 -2.30 30.42
CA ALA A 623 -32.86 -3.19 29.96
C ALA A 623 -34.26 -2.69 30.38
N LYS A 624 -34.40 -2.15 31.60
CA LYS A 624 -35.63 -1.46 32.04
C LYS A 624 -35.96 -0.26 31.17
N ASN A 625 -34.95 0.55 30.84
CA ASN A 625 -35.14 1.69 29.93
C ASN A 625 -35.56 1.22 28.54
N ASP A 626 -34.97 0.15 28.00
CA ASP A 626 -35.35 -0.37 26.68
C ASP A 626 -36.76 -1.00 26.65
N GLU A 627 -37.23 -1.71 27.69
CA GLU A 627 -38.62 -2.18 27.75
C GLU A 627 -39.61 -1.00 27.79
N ILE A 628 -39.36 -0.01 28.64
CA ILE A 628 -40.20 1.19 28.76
C ILE A 628 -40.27 1.91 27.40
N ILE A 629 -39.13 2.14 26.75
CA ILE A 629 -39.07 2.92 25.52
C ILE A 629 -39.61 2.12 24.31
N ASN A 630 -39.50 0.79 24.27
CA ASN A 630 -39.96 -0.04 23.14
C ASN A 630 -41.46 -0.44 23.17
N SER A 631 -42.21 -0.04 24.20
CA SER A 631 -43.59 -0.51 24.46
C SER A 631 -44.71 0.18 23.65
N TYR A 632 -44.42 1.20 22.85
CA TYR A 632 -45.46 1.95 22.12
C TYR A 632 -45.91 1.24 20.84
N SER A 633 -47.21 1.30 20.51
CA SER A 633 -47.75 0.65 19.31
C SER A 633 -48.86 1.45 18.59
N THR A 634 -48.89 1.37 17.26
CA THR A 634 -49.93 1.96 16.40
C THR A 634 -50.44 0.97 15.36
N GLU A 635 -51.68 1.16 14.91
CA GLU A 635 -52.36 0.31 13.92
C GLU A 635 -52.95 1.17 12.79
N PHE A 636 -52.82 0.74 11.53
CA PHE A 636 -53.41 1.39 10.36
C PHE A 636 -53.65 0.43 9.18
N ASP A 637 -54.48 0.84 8.23
CA ASP A 637 -54.94 -0.02 7.12
C ASP A 637 -54.20 0.28 5.80
N ILE A 638 -53.95 -0.75 4.98
CA ILE A 638 -53.40 -0.63 3.61
C ILE A 638 -54.21 -1.52 2.64
N ASP A 639 -54.44 -1.05 1.41
CA ASP A 639 -55.05 -1.87 0.35
C ASP A 639 -54.13 -3.03 -0.08
N ARG A 640 -54.70 -4.24 -0.18
CA ARG A 640 -53.98 -5.51 -0.41
C ARG A 640 -53.12 -5.55 -1.68
N GLU A 641 -53.42 -4.73 -2.69
CA GLU A 641 -52.61 -4.62 -3.93
C GLU A 641 -51.23 -3.99 -3.71
N TYR A 642 -51.06 -3.21 -2.63
CA TYR A 642 -49.80 -2.60 -2.24
C TYR A 642 -49.09 -3.38 -1.13
N VAL A 643 -49.84 -4.10 -0.27
CA VAL A 643 -49.28 -4.91 0.85
C VAL A 643 -48.13 -5.81 0.38
N GLY A 644 -48.32 -6.63 -0.66
CA GLY A 644 -47.26 -7.51 -1.17
C GLY A 644 -46.01 -6.77 -1.71
N ARG A 645 -46.15 -5.50 -2.11
CA ARG A 645 -45.05 -4.63 -2.57
C ARG A 645 -44.42 -3.79 -1.44
N VAL A 646 -45.15 -3.55 -0.35
CA VAL A 646 -44.65 -2.93 0.89
C VAL A 646 -43.86 -3.95 1.72
N VAL A 647 -44.40 -5.16 1.90
CA VAL A 647 -43.73 -6.30 2.55
C VAL A 647 -42.47 -6.69 1.78
N GLY A 648 -42.54 -6.72 0.45
CA GLY A 648 -41.43 -7.13 -0.43
C GLY A 648 -41.20 -8.65 -0.45
N ALA A 649 -40.33 -9.11 -1.34
CA ALA A 649 -39.97 -10.53 -1.42
C ALA A 649 -39.41 -11.02 -0.07
N MET A 650 -40.00 -12.08 0.48
CA MET A 650 -39.64 -12.68 1.79
C MET A 650 -39.62 -11.67 2.97
N GLY A 651 -40.45 -10.62 2.91
CA GLY A 651 -40.51 -9.61 3.98
C GLY A 651 -39.37 -8.59 3.99
N ALA A 652 -38.54 -8.53 2.93
CA ALA A 652 -37.37 -7.66 2.88
C ALA A 652 -37.65 -6.16 3.05
N GLY A 653 -38.85 -5.67 2.74
CA GLY A 653 -39.26 -4.29 2.99
C GLY A 653 -39.52 -4.02 4.47
N ILE A 654 -40.22 -4.93 5.14
CA ILE A 654 -40.45 -4.89 6.59
C ILE A 654 -39.15 -5.11 7.36
N ASN A 655 -38.31 -6.07 6.95
CA ASN A 655 -37.01 -6.29 7.59
C ASN A 655 -36.13 -5.03 7.51
N LYS A 656 -36.09 -4.31 6.38
CA LYS A 656 -35.37 -3.03 6.31
C LYS A 656 -35.90 -1.98 7.28
N LEU A 657 -37.21 -1.88 7.51
CA LEU A 657 -37.78 -0.96 8.50
C LEU A 657 -37.46 -1.41 9.94
N ARG A 658 -37.52 -2.72 10.21
CA ARG A 658 -37.11 -3.31 11.49
C ARG A 658 -35.64 -3.05 11.79
N ASP A 659 -34.76 -3.26 10.81
CA ASP A 659 -33.32 -3.14 10.97
C ASP A 659 -32.86 -1.66 11.02
N GLN A 660 -33.57 -0.73 10.35
CA GLN A 660 -33.26 0.71 10.38
C GLN A 660 -33.85 1.47 11.58
N LEU A 661 -35.06 1.12 12.01
CA LEU A 661 -35.80 1.89 13.04
C LEU A 661 -35.96 1.10 14.35
N GLY A 662 -35.57 -0.19 14.40
CA GLY A 662 -35.73 -1.04 15.58
C GLY A 662 -37.19 -1.41 15.89
N VAL A 663 -38.07 -1.40 14.89
CA VAL A 663 -39.52 -1.51 15.07
C VAL A 663 -40.06 -2.83 14.50
N ARG A 664 -40.82 -3.59 15.29
CA ARG A 664 -41.53 -4.78 14.81
C ARG A 664 -42.80 -4.35 14.08
N VAL A 665 -43.03 -4.90 12.89
CA VAL A 665 -44.19 -4.61 12.03
C VAL A 665 -44.88 -5.93 11.69
N ASP A 666 -46.06 -6.13 12.24
CA ASP A 666 -46.90 -7.31 11.99
C ASP A 666 -48.04 -6.92 11.03
N VAL A 667 -48.29 -7.78 10.04
CA VAL A 667 -49.35 -7.56 9.03
C VAL A 667 -50.34 -8.71 9.11
N SER A 668 -51.58 -8.41 9.49
CA SER A 668 -52.65 -9.39 9.64
C SER A 668 -53.58 -9.37 8.41
N ASP A 669 -53.58 -10.47 7.65
CA ASP A 669 -54.63 -10.82 6.67
C ASP A 669 -55.69 -11.65 7.42
N GLU A 670 -56.55 -11.01 8.23
CA GLU A 670 -57.72 -11.69 8.79
C GLU A 670 -58.77 -11.91 7.68
N VAL A 671 -59.14 -13.17 7.48
CA VAL A 671 -60.21 -13.58 6.58
C VAL A 671 -61.42 -13.93 7.43
N ASP A 672 -62.42 -13.05 7.47
CA ASP A 672 -63.71 -13.34 8.13
C ASP A 672 -64.43 -14.50 7.42
N GLU A 673 -64.33 -15.70 7.99
CA GLU A 673 -65.03 -16.90 7.51
C GLU A 673 -66.52 -16.92 7.90
N LYS A 674 -67.30 -15.92 7.46
CA LYS A 674 -68.77 -15.99 7.49
C LYS A 674 -69.41 -15.55 6.18
N GLU A 675 -70.39 -16.36 5.75
CA GLU A 675 -71.21 -16.24 4.53
C GLU A 675 -70.54 -16.62 3.20
N LYS A 676 -70.32 -17.93 3.01
CA LYS A 676 -70.60 -18.56 1.72
C LYS A 676 -72.10 -18.89 1.63
N ASP A 677 -72.88 -18.09 0.90
CA ASP A 677 -73.73 -18.68 -0.17
C ASP A 677 -74.27 -17.66 -1.20
N ASN A 678 -74.64 -18.19 -2.37
CA ASN A 678 -75.43 -17.56 -3.44
C ASN A 678 -74.91 -16.34 -4.23
N SER A 679 -74.17 -16.70 -5.29
CA SER A 679 -74.53 -16.37 -6.70
C SER A 679 -74.07 -15.05 -7.37
N LYS A 680 -73.63 -15.23 -8.63
CA LYS A 680 -73.50 -14.25 -9.75
C LYS A 680 -72.62 -12.99 -9.55
N LYS A 681 -71.45 -13.04 -10.23
CA LYS A 681 -70.78 -11.94 -10.97
C LYS A 681 -71.10 -10.50 -10.50
N LYS A 682 -70.25 -9.97 -9.62
CA LYS A 682 -69.96 -8.53 -9.58
C LYS A 682 -68.48 -8.30 -9.26
N LYS A 683 -67.82 -7.42 -10.02
CA LYS A 683 -66.46 -6.95 -9.71
C LYS A 683 -66.53 -5.92 -8.58
N GLY A 684 -65.54 -5.94 -7.69
CA GLY A 684 -65.12 -4.78 -6.90
C GLY A 684 -65.58 -4.74 -5.45
N ALA A 685 -64.63 -5.01 -4.55
CA ALA A 685 -64.50 -4.35 -3.24
C ALA A 685 -63.02 -4.43 -2.84
N HIS A 686 -62.43 -3.33 -2.36
CA HIS A 686 -61.04 -3.29 -1.92
C HIS A 686 -60.93 -4.03 -0.59
N GLN A 687 -60.16 -5.13 -0.54
CA GLN A 687 -59.84 -5.78 0.72
C GLN A 687 -58.63 -5.07 1.33
N LYS A 688 -58.80 -4.58 2.57
CA LYS A 688 -57.77 -3.89 3.35
C LYS A 688 -57.12 -4.88 4.30
N SER A 689 -55.80 -4.81 4.44
CA SER A 689 -55.04 -5.56 5.44
C SER A 689 -54.62 -4.62 6.57
N LYS A 690 -54.61 -5.11 7.81
CA LYS A 690 -54.28 -4.31 8.98
C LYS A 690 -52.79 -4.45 9.32
N VAL A 691 -52.11 -3.32 9.52
CA VAL A 691 -50.68 -3.26 9.84
C VAL A 691 -50.52 -2.71 11.26
N LYS A 692 -49.86 -3.48 12.11
CA LYS A 692 -49.53 -3.12 13.49
C LYS A 692 -48.03 -2.90 13.64
N ILE A 693 -47.65 -1.79 14.26
CA ILE A 693 -46.27 -1.37 14.43
C ILE A 693 -45.98 -1.20 15.91
N THR A 694 -44.90 -1.82 16.43
CA THR A 694 -44.52 -1.82 17.86
C THR A 694 -43.04 -1.46 18.04
N GLY A 695 -42.73 -0.47 18.89
CA GLY A 695 -41.35 -0.04 19.18
C GLY A 695 -41.29 1.34 19.85
N ARG A 696 -40.19 2.07 19.67
CA ARG A 696 -40.03 3.43 20.22
C ARG A 696 -41.04 4.39 19.58
N LYS A 697 -41.71 5.24 20.38
CA LYS A 697 -42.78 6.14 19.89
C LYS A 697 -42.39 6.94 18.64
N GLU A 698 -41.25 7.61 18.69
CA GLU A 698 -40.72 8.42 17.57
C GLU A 698 -40.45 7.56 16.32
N ASN A 699 -39.90 6.35 16.51
CA ASN A 699 -39.57 5.43 15.43
C ASN A 699 -40.82 4.78 14.82
N VAL A 700 -41.86 4.53 15.62
CA VAL A 700 -43.16 3.98 15.19
C VAL A 700 -43.91 4.98 14.32
N GLU A 701 -43.95 6.26 14.73
CA GLU A 701 -44.57 7.34 13.95
C GLU A 701 -43.83 7.57 12.61
N GLU A 702 -42.50 7.56 12.61
CA GLU A 702 -41.69 7.61 11.37
C GLU A 702 -41.86 6.36 10.49
N ALA A 703 -41.95 5.16 11.05
CA ALA A 703 -42.19 3.93 10.30
C ALA A 703 -43.56 3.94 9.60
N GLN A 704 -44.61 4.33 10.32
CA GLN A 704 -45.96 4.50 9.78
C GLN A 704 -45.98 5.49 8.61
N LYS A 705 -45.34 6.64 8.77
CA LYS A 705 -45.22 7.68 7.74
C LYS A 705 -44.45 7.19 6.50
N ARG A 706 -43.36 6.45 6.66
CA ARG A 706 -42.59 5.85 5.54
C ARG A 706 -43.40 4.82 4.77
N ILE A 707 -44.16 3.97 5.46
CA ILE A 707 -45.01 2.97 4.82
C ILE A 707 -46.13 3.65 4.01
N LEU A 708 -46.81 4.65 4.58
CA LEU A 708 -47.85 5.40 3.86
C LEU A 708 -47.28 6.13 2.63
N ALA A 709 -46.12 6.79 2.77
CA ALA A 709 -45.44 7.43 1.63
C ALA A 709 -44.98 6.42 0.55
N GLN A 710 -44.63 5.19 0.94
CA GLN A 710 -44.31 4.12 -0.01
C GLN A 710 -45.56 3.64 -0.77
N VAL A 711 -46.72 3.55 -0.11
CA VAL A 711 -48.00 3.23 -0.76
C VAL A 711 -48.41 4.33 -1.73
N GLU A 712 -48.30 5.59 -1.34
CA GLU A 712 -48.57 6.75 -2.21
C GLU A 712 -47.64 6.76 -3.44
N ARG A 713 -46.33 6.55 -3.25
CA ARG A 713 -45.36 6.43 -4.36
C ARG A 713 -45.69 5.28 -5.32
N LEU A 714 -46.22 4.16 -4.81
CA LEU A 714 -46.64 3.00 -5.62
C LEU A 714 -47.96 3.25 -6.38
N ALA A 715 -48.84 4.11 -5.87
CA ALA A 715 -50.05 4.54 -6.58
C ALA A 715 -49.75 5.49 -7.75
N ASP A 716 -48.62 6.21 -7.70
CA ASP A 716 -48.17 7.18 -8.71
C ASP A 716 -47.37 6.57 -9.89
N GLU A 717 -47.02 5.27 -9.84
CA GLU A 717 -46.27 4.59 -10.90
C GLU A 717 -47.11 4.38 -12.17
N THR A 718 -46.69 5.04 -13.26
CA THR A 718 -47.32 5.01 -14.59
C THR A 718 -46.33 4.60 -15.68
N SER A 719 -46.82 4.19 -16.85
CA SER A 719 -46.00 3.72 -17.97
C SER A 719 -46.49 4.26 -19.31
N GLU A 720 -45.58 4.82 -20.12
CA GLU A 720 -45.89 5.37 -21.46
C GLU A 720 -44.85 4.90 -22.51
N VAL A 721 -45.27 4.74 -23.76
CA VAL A 721 -44.43 4.24 -24.87
C VAL A 721 -44.22 5.33 -25.92
N LEU A 722 -42.96 5.57 -26.28
CA LEU A 722 -42.51 6.59 -27.24
C LEU A 722 -42.02 5.92 -28.53
N LYS A 723 -42.23 6.59 -29.67
CA LYS A 723 -41.75 6.12 -30.98
C LYS A 723 -40.56 6.96 -31.44
N ILE A 724 -39.38 6.34 -31.49
CA ILE A 724 -38.11 6.99 -31.86
C ILE A 724 -37.39 6.07 -32.86
N PRO A 725 -36.90 6.55 -34.01
CA PRO A 725 -36.17 5.70 -34.96
C PRO A 725 -34.86 5.15 -34.38
N ASN A 726 -34.60 3.86 -34.58
CA ASN A 726 -33.42 3.14 -34.07
C ASN A 726 -32.06 3.84 -34.36
N GLN A 727 -31.95 4.61 -35.46
CA GLN A 727 -30.72 5.35 -35.81
C GLN A 727 -30.25 6.34 -34.72
N TYR A 728 -31.18 6.85 -33.90
CA TYR A 728 -30.88 7.81 -32.83
C TYR A 728 -30.74 7.15 -31.45
N HIS A 729 -31.12 5.87 -31.30
CA HIS A 729 -31.13 5.18 -30.00
C HIS A 729 -29.75 5.15 -29.36
N SER A 730 -28.68 4.90 -30.14
CA SER A 730 -27.32 4.86 -29.62
C SER A 730 -26.84 6.20 -29.04
N SER A 731 -27.25 7.33 -29.64
CA SER A 731 -26.88 8.66 -29.13
C SER A 731 -27.72 9.05 -27.92
N LEU A 732 -29.03 8.75 -27.93
CA LEU A 732 -29.92 8.97 -26.80
C LEU A 732 -29.54 8.13 -25.57
N ILE A 733 -29.09 6.89 -25.77
CA ILE A 733 -28.49 6.07 -24.71
C ILE A 733 -27.20 6.75 -24.19
N GLY A 734 -26.38 7.26 -25.12
CA GLY A 734 -25.11 7.91 -24.83
C GLY A 734 -24.00 6.91 -24.45
N GLN A 735 -22.78 7.42 -24.27
CA GLN A 735 -21.62 6.57 -23.94
C GLN A 735 -21.89 5.74 -22.67
N SER A 736 -21.96 4.42 -22.82
CA SER A 736 -22.29 3.44 -21.77
C SER A 736 -23.61 3.71 -21.03
N GLY A 737 -24.61 4.32 -21.68
CA GLY A 737 -25.91 4.61 -21.06
C GLY A 737 -25.96 5.87 -20.20
N LYS A 738 -24.87 6.64 -20.10
CA LYS A 738 -24.77 7.78 -19.17
C LYS A 738 -25.84 8.86 -19.35
N TYR A 739 -26.35 9.09 -20.56
CA TYR A 739 -27.40 10.10 -20.77
C TYR A 739 -28.76 9.58 -20.28
N VAL A 740 -29.11 8.35 -20.62
CA VAL A 740 -30.32 7.68 -20.09
C VAL A 740 -30.26 7.56 -18.59
N ILE A 741 -29.16 7.09 -18.00
CA ILE A 741 -29.01 6.98 -16.55
C ILE A 741 -29.20 8.35 -15.87
N ARG A 742 -28.65 9.43 -16.44
CA ARG A 742 -28.89 10.80 -15.95
C ARG A 742 -30.36 11.20 -16.04
N LEU A 743 -31.05 10.83 -17.12
CA LEU A 743 -32.47 11.17 -17.32
C LEU A 743 -33.40 10.35 -16.40
N GLU A 744 -33.07 9.08 -16.20
CA GLU A 744 -33.68 8.17 -15.22
C GLU A 744 -33.52 8.71 -13.80
N GLU A 745 -32.31 9.15 -13.42
CA GLU A 745 -31.97 9.74 -12.13
C GLU A 745 -32.63 11.11 -11.92
N LYS A 746 -32.59 12.00 -12.93
CA LYS A 746 -33.16 13.37 -12.89
C LYS A 746 -34.68 13.39 -12.71
N TYR A 747 -35.39 12.41 -13.28
CA TYR A 747 -36.86 12.36 -13.26
C TYR A 747 -37.46 11.20 -12.45
N GLY A 748 -36.65 10.32 -11.86
CA GLY A 748 -37.14 9.14 -11.13
C GLY A 748 -37.91 8.17 -12.02
N VAL A 749 -37.47 8.01 -13.27
CA VAL A 749 -38.09 7.14 -14.28
C VAL A 749 -37.12 6.04 -14.70
N LYS A 750 -37.63 5.03 -15.39
CA LYS A 750 -36.88 3.96 -16.04
C LYS A 750 -37.21 3.94 -17.53
N ILE A 751 -36.20 4.04 -18.39
CA ILE A 751 -36.32 4.22 -19.83
C ILE A 751 -35.73 3.00 -20.51
N THR A 752 -36.59 2.10 -20.98
CA THR A 752 -36.22 0.83 -21.59
C THR A 752 -36.22 0.95 -23.12
N PHE A 753 -35.04 0.87 -23.72
CA PHE A 753 -34.84 0.80 -25.16
C PHE A 753 -34.91 -0.66 -25.66
N PRO A 754 -35.39 -0.90 -26.89
CA PRO A 754 -35.46 -2.24 -27.46
C PRO A 754 -34.05 -2.73 -27.80
N ARG A 755 -33.58 -3.78 -27.12
CA ARG A 755 -32.28 -4.39 -27.47
C ARG A 755 -32.43 -5.21 -28.75
N GLN A 756 -31.60 -4.93 -29.76
CA GLN A 756 -31.40 -5.88 -30.85
C GLN A 756 -30.79 -7.16 -30.27
N THR A 757 -31.49 -8.28 -30.38
CA THR A 757 -31.05 -9.57 -29.87
C THR A 757 -29.87 -10.11 -30.67
N SER A 758 -28.73 -10.30 -30.01
CA SER A 758 -27.83 -11.39 -30.34
C SER A 758 -28.44 -12.71 -29.82
N ASP A 759 -28.29 -13.76 -30.62
CA ASP A 759 -29.00 -15.04 -30.48
C ASP A 759 -28.35 -15.93 -29.40
N ASN A 760 -28.56 -15.59 -28.12
CA ASN A 760 -28.28 -16.47 -26.98
C ASN A 760 -29.25 -16.19 -25.83
N GLY A 761 -30.00 -17.21 -25.44
CA GLY A 761 -31.17 -17.07 -24.57
C GLY A 761 -30.87 -16.99 -23.09
N GLU A 762 -30.51 -15.81 -22.57
CA GLU A 762 -30.60 -15.52 -21.13
C GLU A 762 -30.93 -14.03 -20.89
N GLY A 763 -32.18 -13.75 -20.49
CA GLY A 763 -32.64 -12.37 -20.29
C GLY A 763 -34.12 -12.13 -20.54
N LYS A 764 -35.03 -12.85 -19.85
CA LYS A 764 -36.47 -12.57 -19.90
C LYS A 764 -36.84 -11.30 -19.11
N THR A 765 -36.51 -10.12 -19.64
CA THR A 765 -37.32 -8.92 -19.34
C THR A 765 -38.67 -9.06 -20.03
N ARG A 766 -39.74 -8.86 -19.27
CA ARG A 766 -41.11 -9.36 -19.54
C ARG A 766 -41.85 -8.71 -20.73
N GLU A 767 -41.24 -7.78 -21.45
CA GLU A 767 -41.93 -6.87 -22.37
C GLU A 767 -41.25 -6.84 -23.74
N GLN A 768 -41.94 -7.36 -24.76
CA GLN A 768 -41.50 -7.35 -26.15
C GLN A 768 -41.85 -6.00 -26.79
N LEU A 769 -40.87 -5.11 -26.89
CA LEU A 769 -40.97 -3.82 -27.58
C LEU A 769 -40.45 -3.95 -29.02
N LYS A 770 -41.05 -3.21 -29.97
CA LYS A 770 -40.52 -3.15 -31.36
C LYS A 770 -39.27 -2.29 -31.43
N LEU A 771 -38.51 -2.44 -32.52
CA LEU A 771 -37.22 -1.77 -32.74
C LEU A 771 -37.25 -0.23 -32.68
N ASP A 772 -38.41 0.42 -32.82
CA ASP A 772 -38.57 1.87 -32.72
C ASP A 772 -39.39 2.30 -31.47
N GLU A 773 -39.68 1.40 -30.53
CA GLU A 773 -40.54 1.65 -29.36
C GLU A 773 -39.72 1.70 -28.05
N VAL A 774 -39.68 2.87 -27.39
CA VAL A 774 -38.99 3.10 -26.11
C VAL A 774 -40.01 3.25 -24.99
N LEU A 775 -39.86 2.50 -23.90
CA LEU A 775 -40.82 2.44 -22.79
C LEU A 775 -40.32 3.25 -21.58
N VAL A 776 -41.08 4.25 -21.14
CA VAL A 776 -40.78 5.07 -19.96
C VAL A 776 -41.73 4.67 -18.82
N LYS A 777 -41.19 4.32 -17.65
CA LYS A 777 -41.92 3.89 -16.45
C LYS A 777 -41.51 4.71 -15.23
N GLY A 778 -42.45 5.21 -14.44
CA GLY A 778 -42.16 5.94 -13.20
C GLY A 778 -43.30 6.82 -12.74
N GLY A 779 -43.03 7.75 -11.83
CA GLY A 779 -44.04 8.68 -11.32
C GLY A 779 -44.66 9.51 -12.46
N ARG A 780 -45.98 9.69 -12.46
CA ARG A 780 -46.75 10.40 -13.53
C ARG A 780 -46.11 11.73 -13.99
N LYS A 781 -45.58 12.52 -13.06
CA LYS A 781 -44.88 13.79 -13.36
C LYS A 781 -43.52 13.58 -14.05
N GLY A 782 -42.74 12.60 -13.58
CA GLY A 782 -41.43 12.28 -14.14
C GLY A 782 -41.51 11.71 -15.56
N VAL A 783 -42.49 10.84 -15.83
CA VAL A 783 -42.71 10.26 -17.17
C VAL A 783 -43.00 11.34 -18.21
N ALA A 784 -43.87 12.31 -17.86
CA ALA A 784 -44.19 13.43 -18.74
C ALA A 784 -42.99 14.35 -19.02
N SER A 785 -42.15 14.64 -18.02
CA SER A 785 -40.96 15.48 -18.22
C SER A 785 -39.85 14.76 -18.99
N ALA A 786 -39.54 13.50 -18.66
CA ALA A 786 -38.54 12.72 -19.38
C ALA A 786 -38.91 12.50 -20.86
N LYS A 787 -40.21 12.40 -21.16
CA LYS A 787 -40.73 12.36 -22.53
C LYS A 787 -40.41 13.64 -23.33
N SER A 788 -40.54 14.83 -22.74
CA SER A 788 -40.21 16.09 -23.42
C SER A 788 -38.73 16.15 -23.77
N GLU A 789 -37.85 15.92 -22.78
CA GLU A 789 -36.40 16.02 -22.96
C GLU A 789 -35.85 14.93 -23.91
N LEU A 790 -36.44 13.74 -23.94
CA LEU A 790 -36.10 12.72 -24.96
C LEU A 790 -36.47 13.17 -26.39
N LEU A 791 -37.57 13.89 -26.58
CA LEU A 791 -37.98 14.40 -27.90
C LEU A 791 -37.10 15.57 -28.33
N GLU A 792 -36.79 16.49 -27.42
CA GLU A 792 -35.86 17.60 -27.65
C GLU A 792 -34.44 17.09 -27.99
N ALA A 793 -33.96 16.04 -27.31
CA ALA A 793 -32.69 15.39 -27.62
C ALA A 793 -32.68 14.71 -29.01
N VAL A 794 -33.80 14.12 -29.43
CA VAL A 794 -33.96 13.56 -30.80
C VAL A 794 -33.85 14.67 -31.85
N GLU A 795 -34.35 15.87 -31.58
CA GLU A 795 -34.27 17.01 -32.51
C GLU A 795 -32.85 17.57 -32.59
N PHE A 796 -32.17 17.75 -31.45
CA PHE A 796 -30.76 18.14 -31.41
C PHE A 796 -29.83 17.17 -32.17
N GLU A 797 -30.05 15.86 -32.03
CA GLU A 797 -29.24 14.85 -32.75
C GLU A 797 -29.49 14.84 -34.27
N LYS A 798 -30.70 15.19 -34.72
CA LYS A 798 -30.99 15.39 -36.15
C LYS A 798 -30.24 16.61 -36.72
N GLU A 799 -29.98 17.63 -35.93
CA GLU A 799 -29.24 18.82 -36.36
C GLU A 799 -27.71 18.64 -36.28
N ASN A 800 -27.22 17.84 -35.33
CA ASN A 800 -25.79 17.64 -35.11
C ASN A 800 -25.14 16.59 -36.02
N ASN A 801 -25.90 15.59 -36.52
CA ASN A 801 -25.34 14.52 -37.34
C ASN A 801 -25.28 14.86 -38.83
N ASN A 802 -24.65 15.99 -39.17
CA ASN A 802 -24.32 16.33 -40.56
C ASN A 802 -22.92 15.77 -40.92
N VAL A 803 -22.76 15.28 -42.15
CA VAL A 803 -21.50 14.71 -42.65
C VAL A 803 -21.16 15.32 -44.01
N VAL A 804 -19.95 15.89 -44.14
CA VAL A 804 -19.46 16.53 -45.37
C VAL A 804 -18.09 15.97 -45.72
N LYS A 805 -17.88 15.60 -46.99
CA LYS A 805 -16.58 15.15 -47.52
C LYS A 805 -16.00 16.19 -48.47
N PHE A 806 -14.69 16.44 -48.39
CA PHE A 806 -13.97 17.31 -49.32
C PHE A 806 -12.51 16.82 -49.50
N THR A 807 -11.78 17.39 -50.45
CA THR A 807 -10.53 16.81 -50.96
C THR A 807 -9.37 17.80 -50.88
N VAL A 808 -8.18 17.37 -50.46
CA VAL A 808 -6.96 18.20 -50.35
C VAL A 808 -5.72 17.51 -50.91
N PRO A 809 -4.66 18.23 -51.35
CA PRO A 809 -3.44 17.60 -51.88
C PRO A 809 -2.69 16.76 -50.84
N THR A 810 -2.21 15.57 -51.24
CA THR A 810 -1.54 14.60 -50.34
C THR A 810 -0.31 15.18 -49.64
N ARG A 811 0.41 16.12 -50.29
CA ARG A 811 1.54 16.85 -49.71
C ARG A 811 1.15 17.68 -48.47
N SER A 812 -0.07 18.21 -48.45
CA SER A 812 -0.59 19.05 -47.37
C SER A 812 -1.13 18.24 -46.20
N VAL A 813 -1.60 17.01 -46.44
CA VAL A 813 -2.13 16.09 -45.39
C VAL A 813 -1.13 15.87 -44.25
N SER A 814 0.16 15.74 -44.57
CA SER A 814 1.21 15.55 -43.55
C SER A 814 1.42 16.77 -42.64
N ARG A 815 1.11 17.98 -43.14
CA ARG A 815 1.13 19.22 -42.34
C ARG A 815 -0.17 19.40 -41.56
N ILE A 816 -1.31 19.19 -42.21
CA ILE A 816 -2.65 19.24 -41.58
C ILE A 816 -2.73 18.31 -40.36
N LEU A 817 -2.14 17.11 -40.44
CA LEU A 817 -2.05 16.18 -39.31
C LEU A 817 -1.12 16.70 -38.18
N GLY A 818 -0.03 17.37 -38.52
CA GLY A 818 1.01 17.78 -37.58
C GLY A 818 1.79 16.60 -36.96
N LYS A 819 2.80 16.92 -36.14
CA LYS A 819 3.59 15.88 -35.45
C LYS A 819 2.71 15.15 -34.43
N GLY A 820 2.41 13.89 -34.71
CA GLY A 820 1.60 13.03 -33.82
C GLY A 820 0.12 13.41 -33.74
N GLY A 821 -0.43 14.13 -34.72
CA GLY A 821 -1.83 14.57 -34.70
C GLY A 821 -2.06 15.94 -34.03
N ALA A 822 -1.03 16.62 -33.53
CA ALA A 822 -1.19 17.84 -32.74
C ALA A 822 -1.98 18.95 -33.46
N GLN A 823 -1.69 19.20 -34.74
CA GLN A 823 -2.33 20.28 -35.50
C GLN A 823 -3.78 19.92 -35.91
N ILE A 824 -4.06 18.64 -36.23
CA ILE A 824 -5.45 18.24 -36.48
C ILE A 824 -6.27 18.22 -35.19
N ASN A 825 -5.66 17.91 -34.05
CA ASN A 825 -6.32 17.95 -32.74
C ASN A 825 -6.62 19.41 -32.36
N GLU A 826 -5.71 20.36 -32.58
CA GLU A 826 -5.99 21.80 -32.37
C GLU A 826 -7.17 22.30 -33.22
N ILE A 827 -7.33 21.81 -34.47
CA ILE A 827 -8.51 22.12 -35.29
C ILE A 827 -9.77 21.42 -34.74
N LYS A 828 -9.68 20.18 -34.24
CA LYS A 828 -10.81 19.50 -33.57
C LYS A 828 -11.25 20.26 -32.32
N ASP A 829 -10.30 20.64 -31.47
CA ASP A 829 -10.51 21.31 -30.18
C ASP A 829 -11.01 22.77 -30.35
N SER A 830 -10.75 23.41 -31.50
CA SER A 830 -11.21 24.78 -31.80
C SER A 830 -12.50 24.85 -32.62
N THR A 831 -12.94 23.75 -33.24
CA THR A 831 -14.14 23.73 -34.09
C THR A 831 -15.21 22.73 -33.65
N ASP A 832 -14.92 21.90 -32.65
CA ASP A 832 -15.74 20.76 -32.19
C ASP A 832 -16.16 19.76 -33.31
N ALA A 833 -15.52 19.86 -34.48
CA ALA A 833 -15.79 18.98 -35.62
C ALA A 833 -14.98 17.69 -35.52
N MET A 834 -15.64 16.55 -35.74
CA MET A 834 -14.94 15.27 -35.86
C MET A 834 -14.33 15.14 -37.27
N ILE A 835 -13.02 15.39 -37.35
CA ILE A 835 -12.24 15.28 -38.58
C ILE A 835 -11.65 13.87 -38.71
N ASP A 836 -11.97 13.19 -39.80
CA ASP A 836 -11.41 11.89 -40.19
C ASP A 836 -10.75 11.98 -41.57
N VAL A 837 -9.59 11.34 -41.74
CA VAL A 837 -8.72 11.49 -42.92
C VAL A 837 -8.49 10.12 -43.53
N ASP A 838 -9.14 9.86 -44.67
CA ASP A 838 -9.06 8.57 -45.36
C ASP A 838 -7.66 8.36 -45.95
N LYS A 839 -6.78 7.70 -45.19
CA LYS A 839 -5.40 7.39 -45.58
C LYS A 839 -5.33 6.18 -46.51
N SER A 840 -6.10 6.24 -47.60
CA SER A 840 -6.03 5.28 -48.71
C SER A 840 -4.65 5.34 -49.37
N SER A 841 -4.12 4.16 -49.71
CA SER A 841 -2.72 3.98 -50.13
C SER A 841 -2.53 3.90 -51.65
N ASP A 842 -3.40 4.54 -52.42
CA ASP A 842 -3.34 4.57 -53.89
C ASP A 842 -2.82 5.93 -54.38
N ASP A 843 -2.16 5.95 -55.55
CA ASP A 843 -1.37 7.05 -56.15
C ASP A 843 -2.16 8.33 -56.55
N SER A 844 -3.26 8.64 -55.86
CA SER A 844 -3.98 9.89 -56.01
C SER A 844 -3.19 11.04 -55.36
N ALA A 845 -2.87 12.07 -56.14
CA ALA A 845 -2.24 13.32 -55.65
C ALA A 845 -3.15 14.15 -54.69
N MET A 846 -4.32 13.61 -54.36
CA MET A 846 -5.44 14.20 -53.65
C MET A 846 -6.00 13.18 -52.67
N THR A 847 -6.30 13.59 -51.44
CA THR A 847 -6.81 12.76 -50.34
C THR A 847 -8.13 13.32 -49.82
N SER A 848 -9.11 12.46 -49.53
CA SER A 848 -10.40 12.86 -48.97
C SER A 848 -10.35 13.02 -47.44
N ILE A 849 -10.94 14.11 -46.96
CA ILE A 849 -11.19 14.39 -45.55
C ILE A 849 -12.70 14.39 -45.34
N THR A 850 -13.15 13.72 -44.29
CA THR A 850 -14.55 13.70 -43.88
C THR A 850 -14.72 14.46 -42.57
N LEU A 851 -15.71 15.35 -42.53
CA LEU A 851 -16.08 16.16 -41.37
C LEU A 851 -17.45 15.70 -40.89
N ARG A 852 -17.60 15.49 -39.58
CA ARG A 852 -18.89 15.26 -38.92
C ARG A 852 -19.10 16.25 -37.79
N GLY A 853 -20.33 16.74 -37.63
CA GLY A 853 -20.70 17.67 -36.56
C GLY A 853 -21.74 18.69 -37.02
N THR A 854 -21.88 19.78 -36.25
CA THR A 854 -22.82 20.85 -36.58
C THR A 854 -22.46 21.52 -37.91
N LYS A 855 -23.46 22.11 -38.59
CA LYS A 855 -23.22 22.82 -39.87
C LYS A 855 -22.18 23.94 -39.73
N GLY A 856 -22.16 24.65 -38.59
CA GLY A 856 -21.16 25.67 -38.27
C GLY A 856 -19.76 25.11 -38.03
N ALA A 857 -19.64 24.06 -37.20
CA ALA A 857 -18.39 23.34 -36.92
C ALA A 857 -17.73 22.84 -38.22
N ILE A 858 -18.51 22.22 -39.10
CA ILE A 858 -18.05 21.71 -40.39
C ILE A 858 -17.51 22.84 -41.29
N THR A 859 -18.20 23.99 -41.34
CA THR A 859 -17.71 25.12 -42.16
C THR A 859 -16.41 25.71 -41.62
N ALA A 860 -16.29 25.87 -40.30
CA ALA A 860 -15.06 26.38 -39.66
C ALA A 860 -13.88 25.41 -39.81
N ALA A 861 -14.10 24.11 -39.59
CA ALA A 861 -13.06 23.10 -39.79
C ALA A 861 -12.60 23.05 -41.25
N LYS A 862 -13.53 23.15 -42.21
CA LYS A 862 -13.22 23.19 -43.64
C LYS A 862 -12.36 24.40 -44.01
N THR A 863 -12.66 25.60 -43.51
CA THR A 863 -11.86 26.80 -43.79
C THR A 863 -10.45 26.72 -43.18
N ALA A 864 -10.34 26.25 -41.92
CA ALA A 864 -9.04 26.07 -41.26
C ALA A 864 -8.13 25.07 -41.98
N ILE A 865 -8.67 23.92 -42.39
CA ILE A 865 -7.91 22.88 -43.11
C ILE A 865 -7.45 23.38 -44.49
N LEU A 866 -8.29 24.15 -45.20
CA LEU A 866 -7.95 24.72 -46.50
C LEU A 866 -6.84 25.77 -46.40
N ALA A 867 -6.88 26.66 -45.41
CA ALA A 867 -5.83 27.65 -45.19
C ALA A 867 -4.45 27.01 -44.92
N ILE A 868 -4.41 25.93 -44.14
CA ILE A 868 -3.17 25.16 -43.89
C ILE A 868 -2.71 24.44 -45.17
N ALA A 869 -3.64 23.98 -46.00
CA ALA A 869 -3.31 23.34 -47.27
C ALA A 869 -2.68 24.32 -48.29
N GLU A 870 -3.12 25.57 -48.26
CA GLU A 870 -2.64 26.69 -49.09
C GLU A 870 -1.25 27.15 -48.66
N GLN A 871 -1.00 27.35 -47.35
CA GLN A 871 0.34 27.72 -46.84
C GLN A 871 1.44 26.71 -47.25
N VAL A 872 1.10 25.42 -47.38
CA VAL A 872 2.05 24.38 -47.85
C VAL A 872 2.32 24.46 -49.36
N ALA A 873 1.45 25.11 -50.14
CA ALA A 873 1.69 25.36 -51.56
C ALA A 873 2.70 26.51 -51.80
N GLU A 874 2.91 27.39 -50.81
CA GLU A 874 3.82 28.54 -50.88
C GLU A 874 5.28 28.24 -50.48
N GLU A 875 5.57 27.04 -49.94
CA GLU A 875 6.95 26.62 -49.63
C GLU A 875 7.76 26.34 -50.91
N ILE A 876 8.69 27.23 -51.26
CA ILE A 876 9.59 27.07 -52.41
C ILE A 876 10.89 26.39 -51.97
N THR A 877 11.41 25.48 -52.82
CA THR A 877 12.76 24.90 -52.68
C THR A 877 13.67 25.40 -53.80
N VAL A 878 14.81 26.01 -53.43
CA VAL A 878 15.81 26.57 -54.37
C VAL A 878 17.17 25.93 -54.11
N THR A 879 17.89 25.57 -55.17
CA THR A 879 19.23 24.97 -55.11
C THR A 879 20.29 25.94 -55.59
N LEU A 880 21.35 26.14 -54.81
CA LEU A 880 22.49 27.01 -55.12
C LEU A 880 23.78 26.20 -55.19
N SER A 881 24.69 26.55 -56.11
CA SER A 881 26.01 25.93 -56.23
C SER A 881 27.09 26.82 -55.62
N ILE A 882 27.56 26.45 -54.44
CA ILE A 882 28.62 27.14 -53.69
C ILE A 882 29.81 26.19 -53.54
N GLU A 883 31.02 26.66 -53.83
CA GLU A 883 32.23 25.82 -53.71
C GLU A 883 32.47 25.37 -52.26
N ASN A 884 32.74 24.08 -52.08
CA ASN A 884 32.99 23.44 -50.77
C ASN A 884 34.06 24.17 -49.91
N LYS A 885 35.05 24.81 -50.56
CA LYS A 885 36.09 25.65 -49.90
C LYS A 885 35.49 26.72 -48.97
N TYR A 886 34.31 27.26 -49.31
CA TYR A 886 33.66 28.34 -48.54
C TYR A 886 32.63 27.82 -47.52
N HIS A 887 32.18 26.55 -47.60
CA HIS A 887 31.11 26.01 -46.75
C HIS A 887 31.43 26.13 -45.26
N ARG A 888 32.66 25.78 -44.84
CA ARG A 888 33.10 25.90 -43.44
C ARG A 888 33.02 27.34 -42.93
N THR A 889 33.33 28.32 -43.78
CA THR A 889 33.33 29.75 -43.44
C THR A 889 31.91 30.30 -43.38
N LEU A 890 31.04 29.90 -44.30
CA LEU A 890 29.62 30.30 -44.34
C LEU A 890 28.82 29.70 -43.16
N ILE A 891 29.10 28.46 -42.76
CA ILE A 891 28.50 27.85 -41.58
C ILE A 891 28.98 28.56 -40.30
N GLY A 892 30.28 28.84 -40.21
CA GLY A 892 30.91 29.45 -39.03
C GLY A 892 31.00 28.50 -37.83
N VAL A 893 31.69 28.93 -36.76
CA VAL A 893 31.80 28.14 -35.52
C VAL A 893 30.41 27.94 -34.89
N GLY A 894 30.03 26.70 -34.59
CA GLY A 894 28.73 26.36 -34.02
C GLY A 894 27.51 26.73 -34.88
N GLY A 895 27.68 26.95 -36.19
CA GLY A 895 26.62 27.42 -37.07
C GLY A 895 26.30 28.91 -36.94
N GLN A 896 27.16 29.70 -36.29
CA GLN A 896 26.88 31.12 -36.02
C GLN A 896 26.80 31.97 -37.29
N GLY A 897 27.62 31.68 -38.32
CA GLY A 897 27.57 32.40 -39.60
C GLY A 897 26.19 32.27 -40.27
N LEU A 898 25.59 31.08 -40.20
CA LEU A 898 24.23 30.84 -40.68
C LEU A 898 23.16 31.53 -39.84
N LYS A 899 23.30 31.54 -38.51
CA LYS A 899 22.38 32.27 -37.63
C LYS A 899 22.41 33.76 -37.95
N ASP A 900 23.59 34.33 -38.14
CA ASP A 900 23.76 35.76 -38.41
C ASP A 900 23.24 36.15 -39.81
N MET A 901 23.43 35.30 -40.84
CA MET A 901 22.82 35.49 -42.16
C MET A 901 21.28 35.38 -42.11
N VAL A 902 20.74 34.37 -41.43
CA VAL A 902 19.28 34.21 -41.33
C VAL A 902 18.65 35.31 -40.50
N ALA A 903 19.30 35.79 -39.44
CA ALA A 903 18.85 36.93 -38.66
C ALA A 903 18.83 38.25 -39.47
N ARG A 904 19.76 38.45 -40.42
CA ARG A 904 19.74 39.59 -41.35
C ARG A 904 18.67 39.48 -42.44
N CYS A 905 18.20 38.27 -42.73
CA CYS A 905 17.12 37.99 -43.66
C CYS A 905 15.72 37.89 -43.00
N ASP A 906 15.57 38.33 -41.74
CA ASP A 906 14.34 38.23 -40.92
C ASP A 906 13.84 36.79 -40.68
N GLY A 907 14.71 35.79 -40.78
CA GLY A 907 14.35 34.39 -40.59
C GLY A 907 14.48 33.88 -39.13
N PRO A 908 13.90 32.71 -38.83
CA PRO A 908 13.82 32.19 -37.46
C PRO A 908 15.19 31.79 -36.89
N THR A 909 15.49 32.30 -35.69
CA THR A 909 16.75 32.05 -34.94
C THR A 909 16.89 30.59 -34.42
N ASP A 910 15.82 29.80 -34.48
CA ASP A 910 15.78 28.43 -33.96
C ASP A 910 16.66 27.46 -34.74
N SER A 911 17.61 26.82 -34.06
CA SER A 911 18.54 25.84 -34.64
C SER A 911 17.87 24.71 -35.45
N LYS A 912 16.63 24.34 -35.11
CA LYS A 912 15.84 23.33 -35.84
C LYS A 912 15.15 23.90 -37.10
N ALA A 913 14.69 25.15 -37.05
CA ALA A 913 14.12 25.83 -38.20
C ALA A 913 15.22 26.14 -39.24
N LEU A 914 16.37 26.64 -38.76
CA LEU A 914 17.57 26.91 -39.56
C LEU A 914 18.03 25.69 -40.38
N ALA A 915 18.10 24.50 -39.75
CA ALA A 915 18.48 23.26 -40.43
C ALA A 915 17.45 22.74 -41.46
N THR A 916 16.23 23.28 -41.43
CA THR A 916 15.19 23.02 -42.44
C THR A 916 15.27 24.06 -43.56
N LEU A 917 15.56 25.32 -43.20
CA LEU A 917 15.64 26.47 -44.10
C LEU A 917 16.86 26.44 -45.02
N ILE A 918 18.04 26.05 -44.49
CA ILE A 918 19.30 25.98 -45.23
C ILE A 918 19.97 24.63 -44.95
N ARG A 919 20.19 23.83 -46.00
CA ARG A 919 20.83 22.51 -45.90
C ARG A 919 22.06 22.42 -46.78
N PHE A 920 23.21 22.32 -46.13
CA PHE A 920 24.50 21.98 -46.71
C PHE A 920 24.65 20.46 -46.90
N PRO A 921 25.54 20.01 -47.81
CA PRO A 921 25.90 18.60 -47.94
C PRO A 921 26.66 18.11 -46.71
N ARG A 922 26.67 16.80 -46.45
CA ARG A 922 27.31 16.26 -45.25
C ARG A 922 28.83 16.21 -45.42
N GLN A 923 29.56 16.37 -44.31
CA GLN A 923 31.03 16.21 -44.30
C GLN A 923 31.39 14.81 -44.82
N GLY A 924 31.94 14.75 -46.03
CA GLY A 924 32.26 13.52 -46.76
C GLY A 924 31.73 13.48 -48.19
N GLU A 925 30.66 14.23 -48.51
CA GLU A 925 30.14 14.34 -49.88
C GLU A 925 30.81 15.52 -50.62
N PRO A 926 31.46 15.31 -51.78
CA PRO A 926 32.09 16.37 -52.57
C PRO A 926 31.05 17.15 -53.41
N SER A 927 29.91 17.50 -52.83
CA SER A 927 28.87 18.29 -53.49
C SER A 927 29.03 19.78 -53.20
N ASN A 928 28.77 20.60 -54.21
CA ASN A 928 28.68 22.06 -54.09
C ASN A 928 27.22 22.53 -53.88
N GLU A 929 26.24 21.62 -53.84
CA GLU A 929 24.81 21.97 -53.73
C GLU A 929 24.39 22.36 -52.31
N VAL A 930 23.93 23.59 -52.14
CA VAL A 930 23.23 24.08 -50.94
C VAL A 930 21.74 24.20 -51.26
N ARG A 931 20.88 23.62 -50.44
CA ARG A 931 19.42 23.64 -50.65
C ARG A 931 18.76 24.59 -49.67
N LEU A 932 18.03 25.57 -50.20
CA LEU A 932 17.16 26.48 -49.45
C LEU A 932 15.72 25.98 -49.55
N ARG A 933 14.98 25.94 -48.43
CA ARG A 933 13.56 25.55 -48.41
C ARG A 933 12.79 26.37 -47.39
N GLY A 934 11.81 27.14 -47.84
CA GLY A 934 10.96 27.93 -46.94
C GLY A 934 10.05 28.88 -47.70
N GLU A 935 9.63 29.95 -47.03
CA GLU A 935 8.86 31.02 -47.63
C GLU A 935 9.64 31.70 -48.77
N ALA A 936 8.97 31.98 -49.89
CA ALA A 936 9.56 32.56 -51.08
C ALA A 936 10.35 33.86 -50.81
N THR A 937 9.83 34.71 -49.93
CA THR A 937 10.45 36.00 -49.54
C THR A 937 11.80 35.80 -48.87
N ILE A 938 11.85 34.93 -47.84
CA ILE A 938 13.04 34.63 -47.03
C ILE A 938 14.07 33.86 -47.86
N VAL A 939 13.64 32.87 -48.65
CA VAL A 939 14.53 32.08 -49.52
C VAL A 939 15.22 32.97 -50.58
N ASN A 940 14.50 33.92 -51.17
CA ASN A 940 15.09 34.84 -52.15
C ASN A 940 16.06 35.85 -51.50
N LYS A 941 15.74 36.39 -50.31
CA LYS A 941 16.68 37.22 -49.52
C LYS A 941 17.96 36.44 -49.19
N LEU A 942 17.82 35.22 -48.66
CA LEU A 942 18.93 34.34 -48.29
C LEU A 942 19.81 33.94 -49.48
N LYS A 943 19.20 33.71 -50.66
CA LYS A 943 19.94 33.48 -51.89
C LYS A 943 20.86 34.66 -52.20
N ALA A 944 20.31 35.87 -52.24
CA ALA A 944 21.08 37.07 -52.55
C ALA A 944 22.19 37.34 -51.53
N GLU A 945 21.95 37.07 -50.23
CA GLU A 945 22.97 37.25 -49.19
C GLU A 945 24.07 36.18 -49.23
N LEU A 946 23.72 34.91 -49.53
CA LEU A 946 24.70 33.84 -49.74
C LEU A 946 25.55 34.11 -50.99
N GLU A 947 24.96 34.56 -52.09
CA GLU A 947 25.69 34.92 -53.31
C GLU A 947 26.64 36.11 -53.06
N LYS A 948 26.19 37.13 -52.32
CA LYS A 948 27.02 38.28 -51.92
C LYS A 948 28.20 37.87 -51.03
N THR A 949 27.95 37.10 -49.97
CA THR A 949 29.01 36.67 -49.04
C THR A 949 30.01 35.71 -49.70
N VAL A 950 29.59 34.94 -50.71
CA VAL A 950 30.50 34.13 -51.55
C VAL A 950 31.35 35.02 -52.48
N ALA A 951 30.82 36.11 -53.02
CA ALA A 951 31.61 37.09 -53.77
C ALA A 951 32.67 37.75 -52.88
N ASP A 952 32.27 38.25 -51.69
CA ASP A 952 33.19 38.85 -50.70
C ASP A 952 34.30 37.86 -50.24
N LEU A 953 34.07 36.55 -50.31
CA LEU A 953 35.05 35.50 -50.01
C LEU A 953 35.94 35.11 -51.20
N ARG A 954 35.51 35.37 -52.44
CA ARG A 954 36.33 35.22 -53.66
C ARG A 954 37.30 36.39 -53.84
N ASP A 955 36.89 37.60 -53.48
CA ASP A 955 37.70 38.83 -53.61
C ASP A 955 38.80 38.99 -52.54
N ARG A 956 39.01 37.96 -51.70
CA ARG A 956 40.07 37.94 -50.68
C ARG A 956 41.43 37.57 -51.28
N VAL A 957 42.33 38.54 -51.31
CA VAL A 957 43.71 38.40 -51.80
C VAL A 957 44.72 38.59 -50.66
N VAL A 958 45.97 38.22 -50.94
CA VAL A 958 47.13 38.54 -50.08
C VAL A 958 48.10 39.38 -50.91
N LEU A 959 48.49 40.54 -50.39
CA LEU A 959 49.46 41.45 -51.00
C LEU A 959 50.65 41.67 -50.05
N ALA A 960 51.85 41.76 -50.59
CA ALA A 960 53.08 42.09 -49.88
C ALA A 960 53.34 43.60 -49.88
N VAL A 961 53.98 44.09 -48.81
CA VAL A 961 54.46 45.47 -48.65
C VAL A 961 55.86 45.46 -48.03
N GLU A 962 56.79 46.17 -48.65
CA GLU A 962 58.09 46.47 -48.04
C GLU A 962 57.95 47.54 -46.95
N ILE A 963 58.37 47.21 -45.73
CA ILE A 963 58.46 48.13 -44.59
C ILE A 963 59.75 47.80 -43.83
N PRO A 964 60.66 48.77 -43.59
CA PRO A 964 61.89 48.49 -42.85
C PRO A 964 61.64 47.95 -41.43
N ALA A 965 62.35 46.91 -41.04
CA ALA A 965 62.24 46.23 -39.74
C ALA A 965 62.33 47.18 -38.54
N ALA A 966 63.12 48.25 -38.65
CA ALA A 966 63.23 49.31 -37.64
C ALA A 966 61.87 49.96 -37.29
N SER A 967 60.97 50.10 -38.27
CA SER A 967 59.64 50.70 -38.09
C SER A 967 58.59 49.72 -37.58
N HIS A 968 58.81 48.40 -37.68
CA HIS A 968 57.81 47.37 -37.32
C HIS A 968 57.36 47.52 -35.86
N ARG A 969 58.29 47.74 -34.92
CA ARG A 969 57.97 47.88 -33.50
C ARG A 969 57.03 49.06 -33.22
N ALA A 970 57.16 50.17 -33.96
CA ALA A 970 56.32 51.35 -33.82
C ALA A 970 54.93 51.17 -34.45
N LEU A 971 54.85 50.50 -35.61
CA LEU A 971 53.60 50.17 -36.31
C LEU A 971 52.79 49.09 -35.58
N ILE A 972 53.45 48.16 -34.88
CA ILE A 972 52.79 47.16 -34.04
C ILE A 972 52.24 47.81 -32.76
N GLY A 973 53.05 48.63 -32.08
CA GLY A 973 52.70 49.27 -30.81
C GLY A 973 52.70 48.31 -29.62
N HIS A 974 52.52 48.83 -28.40
CA HIS A 974 52.48 47.99 -27.20
C HIS A 974 51.32 47.00 -27.26
N GLN A 975 51.58 45.72 -26.98
CA GLN A 975 50.61 44.61 -27.12
C GLN A 975 49.90 44.52 -28.49
N GLY A 976 50.52 45.05 -29.55
CA GLY A 976 49.94 45.07 -30.89
C GLY A 976 48.77 46.04 -31.05
N GLN A 977 48.66 47.07 -30.21
CA GLN A 977 47.52 47.99 -30.23
C GLN A 977 47.39 48.74 -31.57
N HIS A 978 48.46 49.38 -32.05
CA HIS A 978 48.43 50.11 -33.33
C HIS A 978 48.13 49.19 -34.51
N LEU A 979 48.66 47.96 -34.50
CA LEU A 979 48.32 46.93 -35.49
C LEU A 979 46.83 46.55 -35.43
N LYS A 980 46.27 46.31 -34.24
CA LYS A 980 44.85 45.98 -34.06
C LYS A 980 43.94 47.13 -34.50
N ASP A 981 44.33 48.38 -34.25
CA ASP A 981 43.57 49.56 -34.63
C ASP A 981 43.64 49.80 -36.16
N LEU A 982 44.80 49.57 -36.79
CA LEU A 982 44.95 49.61 -38.25
C LEU A 982 44.15 48.48 -38.93
N GLN A 983 44.23 47.25 -38.41
CA GLN A 983 43.41 46.12 -38.89
C GLN A 983 41.91 46.40 -38.73
N ARG A 984 41.49 47.00 -37.61
CA ARG A 984 40.09 47.40 -37.37
C ARG A 984 39.62 48.49 -38.33
N ARG A 985 40.46 49.49 -38.62
CA ARG A 985 40.12 50.63 -39.49
C ARG A 985 40.08 50.27 -40.98
N THR A 986 41.00 49.43 -41.42
CA THR A 986 41.14 49.04 -42.84
C THR A 986 40.31 47.82 -43.21
N GLY A 987 40.03 46.94 -42.24
CA GLY A 987 39.40 45.63 -42.48
C GLY A 987 40.37 44.57 -43.03
N ALA A 988 41.63 44.91 -43.28
CA ALA A 988 42.65 43.99 -43.75
C ALA A 988 43.52 43.47 -42.58
N GLN A 989 43.88 42.20 -42.64
CA GLN A 989 44.76 41.53 -41.69
C GLN A 989 46.22 41.65 -42.13
N VAL A 990 46.94 42.58 -41.50
CA VAL A 990 48.38 42.82 -41.67
C VAL A 990 49.18 41.87 -40.77
N GLN A 991 50.19 41.21 -41.32
CA GLN A 991 51.07 40.25 -40.65
C GLN A 991 52.54 40.58 -40.93
N PHE A 992 53.27 40.92 -39.87
CA PHE A 992 54.71 41.20 -39.93
C PHE A 992 55.54 39.90 -39.88
N PRO A 993 56.75 39.89 -40.49
CA PRO A 993 57.75 38.86 -40.29
C PRO A 993 57.96 38.49 -38.82
N GLY A 994 58.21 37.21 -38.55
CA GLY A 994 58.37 36.69 -37.19
C GLY A 994 57.07 36.47 -36.40
N SER A 995 55.90 36.93 -36.89
CA SER A 995 54.62 36.60 -36.25
C SER A 995 54.20 35.15 -36.52
N ARG A 996 53.62 34.47 -35.51
CA ARG A 996 53.18 33.06 -35.58
C ARG A 996 52.18 32.76 -36.72
N SER A 997 51.49 33.78 -37.20
CA SER A 997 50.51 33.68 -38.30
C SER A 997 51.11 33.95 -39.69
N TYR A 998 52.32 34.52 -39.79
CA TYR A 998 52.95 34.91 -41.06
C TYR A 998 53.13 33.74 -42.05
N ALA A 999 53.45 32.57 -41.50
CA ALA A 999 53.58 31.31 -42.24
C ALA A 999 52.22 30.62 -42.52
N GLN A 1000 51.13 31.04 -41.87
CA GLN A 1000 49.77 30.54 -42.10
C GLN A 1000 49.01 31.39 -43.13
N THR A 1001 49.40 32.66 -43.30
CA THR A 1001 48.95 33.51 -44.41
C THR A 1001 49.62 33.06 -45.71
N GLY A 1002 48.82 32.86 -46.76
CA GLY A 1002 49.29 32.37 -48.07
C GLY A 1002 50.37 33.25 -48.73
N GLU A 1003 50.82 32.80 -49.89
CA GLU A 1003 51.72 33.56 -50.75
C GLU A 1003 51.02 34.80 -51.29
N ALA A 1004 51.77 35.88 -51.49
CA ALA A 1004 51.22 37.15 -51.96
C ALA A 1004 51.13 37.15 -53.50
N GLU A 1005 50.03 37.70 -54.04
CA GLU A 1005 49.79 37.77 -55.49
C GLU A 1005 50.87 38.59 -56.21
N ASN A 1006 51.41 39.61 -55.54
CA ASN A 1006 52.50 40.48 -55.99
C ASN A 1006 53.89 40.05 -55.46
N ALA A 1007 54.09 38.79 -55.08
CA ALA A 1007 55.38 38.31 -54.57
C ALA A 1007 56.53 38.42 -55.59
N SER A 1008 56.23 38.44 -56.90
CA SER A 1008 57.18 38.70 -57.98
C SER A 1008 57.92 40.03 -57.84
N ASP A 1009 57.24 41.04 -57.29
CA ASP A 1009 57.70 42.43 -57.33
C ASP A 1009 58.75 42.72 -56.24
N PHE A 1010 58.89 41.81 -55.27
CA PHE A 1010 59.77 41.93 -54.10
C PHE A 1010 60.85 40.82 -54.04
N ALA A 1011 61.16 40.18 -55.17
CA ALA A 1011 62.10 39.06 -55.25
C ALA A 1011 63.55 39.40 -54.81
N ASN A 1012 63.91 40.69 -54.76
CA ASN A 1012 65.22 41.19 -54.34
C ASN A 1012 65.22 41.86 -52.95
N THR A 1013 64.07 41.88 -52.24
CA THR A 1013 63.92 42.53 -50.93
C THR A 1013 64.17 41.53 -49.80
N ASP A 1014 64.77 41.99 -48.70
CA ASP A 1014 65.07 41.13 -47.55
C ASP A 1014 63.79 40.59 -46.89
N SER A 1015 63.77 39.28 -46.60
CA SER A 1015 62.60 38.59 -46.03
C SER A 1015 62.14 39.14 -44.66
N GLY A 1016 62.99 39.91 -43.98
CA GLY A 1016 62.69 40.62 -42.74
C GLY A 1016 61.85 41.88 -42.90
N ASP A 1017 61.77 42.46 -44.11
CA ASP A 1017 61.06 43.72 -44.39
C ASP A 1017 59.71 43.51 -45.12
N ILE A 1018 59.42 42.28 -45.56
CA ILE A 1018 58.20 41.94 -46.32
C ILE A 1018 57.02 41.70 -45.38
N VAL A 1019 56.05 42.59 -45.35
CA VAL A 1019 54.82 42.49 -44.55
C VAL A 1019 53.67 41.98 -45.42
N LYS A 1020 52.97 40.93 -44.99
CA LYS A 1020 51.81 40.36 -45.70
C LYS A 1020 50.52 41.03 -45.25
N VAL A 1021 49.72 41.53 -46.18
CA VAL A 1021 48.41 42.15 -45.96
C VAL A 1021 47.34 41.29 -46.63
N SER A 1022 46.37 40.79 -45.87
CA SER A 1022 45.35 39.86 -46.37
C SER A 1022 43.93 40.36 -46.08
N GLY A 1023 43.04 40.31 -47.08
CA GLY A 1023 41.73 40.98 -47.02
C GLY A 1023 41.10 41.10 -48.40
N SER A 1024 40.01 41.87 -48.55
CA SER A 1024 39.56 42.23 -49.90
C SER A 1024 40.62 43.11 -50.58
N ARG A 1025 40.75 43.05 -51.91
CA ARG A 1025 41.75 43.85 -52.65
C ARG A 1025 41.73 45.34 -52.26
N THR A 1026 40.53 45.92 -52.14
CA THR A 1026 40.32 47.32 -51.72
C THR A 1026 40.65 47.62 -50.26
N ALA A 1027 40.54 46.64 -49.34
CA ALA A 1027 40.95 46.78 -47.95
C ALA A 1027 42.47 46.64 -47.81
N CYS A 1028 43.07 45.72 -48.58
CA CYS A 1028 44.51 45.57 -48.65
C CYS A 1028 45.15 46.88 -49.13
N GLU A 1029 44.79 47.40 -50.30
CA GLU A 1029 45.32 48.66 -50.86
C GLU A 1029 45.31 49.81 -49.84
N LYS A 1030 44.18 50.04 -49.15
CA LYS A 1030 44.08 51.04 -48.07
C LYS A 1030 45.03 50.79 -46.91
N ALA A 1031 45.18 49.53 -46.48
CA ALA A 1031 46.15 49.17 -45.44
C ALA A 1031 47.60 49.36 -45.91
N ILE A 1032 47.91 49.14 -47.19
CA ILE A 1032 49.24 49.43 -47.77
C ILE A 1032 49.52 50.94 -47.71
N GLU A 1033 48.54 51.78 -48.09
CA GLU A 1033 48.66 53.25 -48.01
C GLU A 1033 48.83 53.73 -46.56
N ASP A 1034 48.00 53.24 -45.63
CA ASP A 1034 48.06 53.59 -44.22
C ASP A 1034 49.39 53.20 -43.55
N LEU A 1035 49.93 52.01 -43.87
CA LEU A 1035 51.25 51.57 -43.43
C LEU A 1035 52.36 52.46 -44.01
N LYS A 1036 52.29 52.83 -45.30
CA LYS A 1036 53.27 53.75 -45.92
C LYS A 1036 53.20 55.17 -45.37
N ASN A 1037 52.01 55.65 -44.98
CA ASN A 1037 51.81 56.98 -44.42
C ASN A 1037 52.23 57.06 -42.94
N SER A 1038 51.98 56.01 -42.15
CA SER A 1038 52.38 55.95 -40.74
C SER A 1038 53.90 55.85 -40.53
N VAL A 1039 54.67 55.39 -41.52
CA VAL A 1039 56.14 55.47 -41.52
C VAL A 1039 56.65 56.91 -41.74
N LYS A 1040 55.82 57.83 -42.26
CA LYS A 1040 56.21 59.20 -42.65
C LYS A 1040 55.83 60.31 -41.65
N SER A 1041 55.18 60.01 -40.52
CA SER A 1041 54.67 61.04 -39.59
C SER A 1041 55.00 60.73 -38.12
N ALA A 1042 55.68 61.66 -37.44
CA ALA A 1042 55.99 61.57 -36.01
C ALA A 1042 55.86 62.93 -35.28
N ALA A 1043 55.01 62.98 -34.24
CA ALA A 1043 54.78 64.07 -33.26
C ALA A 1043 54.20 65.40 -33.83
N PRO A 1044 53.44 66.23 -33.04
CA PRO A 1044 53.25 66.30 -31.58
C PRO A 1044 52.00 65.53 -31.08
N GLY A 1045 51.50 65.59 -29.83
CA GLY A 1045 51.89 66.32 -28.60
C GLY A 1045 51.01 65.93 -27.39
N ALA A 1046 51.10 66.63 -26.24
CA ALA A 1046 50.17 66.47 -25.10
C ALA A 1046 50.08 67.73 -24.19
N VAL A 1047 48.95 67.95 -23.51
CA VAL A 1047 48.68 69.14 -22.67
C VAL A 1047 48.71 68.77 -21.18
N THR A 1048 49.28 69.65 -20.33
CA THR A 1048 49.54 69.38 -18.91
C THR A 1048 49.33 70.61 -18.03
N ASP A 1049 48.72 70.44 -16.85
CA ASP A 1049 48.58 71.51 -15.83
C ASP A 1049 48.65 70.91 -14.40
N THR A 1050 48.75 71.71 -13.35
CA THR A 1050 49.00 71.24 -11.97
C THR A 1050 48.01 71.78 -10.93
N ILE A 1051 47.81 71.03 -9.84
CA ILE A 1051 46.96 71.43 -8.71
C ILE A 1051 47.56 70.95 -7.38
N THR A 1052 47.54 71.80 -6.35
CA THR A 1052 48.11 71.48 -5.03
C THR A 1052 47.06 70.91 -4.09
N VAL A 1053 47.38 69.78 -3.44
CA VAL A 1053 46.51 69.07 -2.50
C VAL A 1053 47.25 68.89 -1.16
N PRO A 1054 46.75 69.45 -0.04
CA PRO A 1054 47.39 69.25 1.27
C PRO A 1054 47.41 67.78 1.69
N LEU A 1055 48.55 67.32 2.22
CA LEU A 1055 48.77 65.93 2.67
C LEU A 1055 47.73 65.51 3.72
N LYS A 1056 47.33 66.43 4.60
CA LYS A 1056 46.23 66.29 5.57
C LYS A 1056 44.95 65.72 4.97
N TYR A 1057 44.61 66.10 3.73
CA TYR A 1057 43.40 65.66 3.04
C TYR A 1057 43.64 64.52 2.03
N HIS A 1058 44.89 64.15 1.76
CA HIS A 1058 45.27 63.20 0.70
C HIS A 1058 44.56 61.85 0.85
N HIS A 1059 44.61 61.24 2.04
CA HIS A 1059 43.93 59.98 2.32
C HIS A 1059 42.41 60.09 2.15
N ALA A 1060 41.79 61.14 2.68
CA ALA A 1060 40.35 61.39 2.58
C ALA A 1060 39.88 61.56 1.12
N ILE A 1061 40.65 62.28 0.29
CA ILE A 1061 40.37 62.49 -1.13
C ILE A 1061 40.61 61.21 -1.94
N SER A 1062 41.66 60.44 -1.62
CA SER A 1062 42.04 59.26 -2.41
C SER A 1062 40.96 58.16 -2.42
N GLN A 1063 40.20 58.03 -1.32
CA GLN A 1063 39.17 57.01 -1.09
C GLN A 1063 39.64 55.60 -1.53
N ASN A 1064 40.77 55.14 -0.98
CA ASN A 1064 41.42 53.87 -1.34
C ASN A 1064 41.66 53.71 -2.86
N GLY A 1065 41.99 54.81 -3.53
CA GLY A 1065 42.32 54.87 -4.95
C GLY A 1065 41.13 54.89 -5.91
N GLN A 1066 39.89 55.01 -5.42
CA GLN A 1066 38.71 55.15 -6.30
C GLN A 1066 38.73 56.47 -7.07
N PHE A 1067 39.11 57.57 -6.41
CA PHE A 1067 39.12 58.90 -7.01
C PHE A 1067 40.02 58.98 -8.27
N PHE A 1068 41.22 58.39 -8.21
CA PHE A 1068 42.14 58.30 -9.37
C PHE A 1068 41.68 57.35 -10.49
N ARG A 1069 40.63 56.54 -10.29
CA ARG A 1069 39.99 55.79 -11.38
C ARG A 1069 38.99 56.68 -12.10
N ASN A 1070 38.23 57.49 -11.36
CA ASN A 1070 37.29 58.46 -11.93
C ASN A 1070 38.01 59.52 -12.79
N LEU A 1071 39.16 60.04 -12.34
CA LEU A 1071 39.95 60.98 -13.15
C LEU A 1071 40.49 60.36 -14.45
N ARG A 1072 40.82 59.06 -14.46
CA ARG A 1072 41.20 58.33 -15.68
C ARG A 1072 40.04 58.15 -16.66
N ASN A 1073 38.79 58.07 -16.18
CA ASN A 1073 37.62 58.07 -17.07
C ASN A 1073 37.43 59.41 -17.81
N TYR A 1074 37.97 60.51 -17.29
CA TYR A 1074 38.03 61.81 -17.97
C TYR A 1074 39.22 61.93 -18.96
N GLY A 1075 39.97 60.86 -19.18
CA GLY A 1075 41.14 60.86 -20.08
C GLY A 1075 42.38 61.54 -19.49
N VAL A 1076 42.40 61.76 -18.17
CA VAL A 1076 43.48 62.46 -17.46
C VAL A 1076 44.32 61.49 -16.65
N GLN A 1077 45.65 61.58 -16.80
CA GLN A 1077 46.62 60.86 -15.98
C GLN A 1077 47.17 61.79 -14.90
N VAL A 1078 47.18 61.31 -13.65
CA VAL A 1078 47.64 62.09 -12.48
C VAL A 1078 48.99 61.53 -12.02
N GLU A 1079 50.01 62.36 -12.01
CA GLU A 1079 51.27 62.12 -11.28
C GLU A 1079 51.29 63.00 -10.04
N GLN A 1080 51.79 62.49 -8.92
CA GLN A 1080 51.78 63.19 -7.62
C GLN A 1080 53.22 63.33 -7.14
N SER A 1081 53.58 64.49 -6.59
CA SER A 1081 54.94 64.75 -6.13
C SER A 1081 55.29 64.02 -4.81
N VAL A 1082 54.31 63.82 -3.92
CA VAL A 1082 54.49 63.24 -2.58
C VAL A 1082 53.32 62.31 -2.25
N HIS A 1083 53.56 61.28 -1.44
CA HIS A 1083 52.55 60.44 -0.81
C HIS A 1083 52.76 60.43 0.71
N PRO A 1084 51.70 60.57 1.53
CA PRO A 1084 51.80 60.46 2.99
C PRO A 1084 52.20 59.04 3.43
N GLN A 1085 52.86 58.91 4.58
CA GLN A 1085 53.30 57.61 5.12
C GLN A 1085 52.50 57.13 6.35
N LYS A 1086 51.86 58.03 7.10
CA LYS A 1086 51.00 57.68 8.24
C LYS A 1086 49.53 57.47 7.86
N SER A 1087 48.87 56.48 8.46
CA SER A 1087 47.44 56.25 8.30
C SER A 1087 46.59 57.36 8.94
N ALA A 1088 45.55 57.81 8.23
CA ALA A 1088 44.69 58.92 8.64
C ALA A 1088 43.57 58.57 9.65
N LEU A 1089 43.71 57.50 10.44
CA LEU A 1089 42.81 57.19 11.56
C LEU A 1089 43.59 57.35 12.86
N PRO A 1090 43.11 58.17 13.82
CA PRO A 1090 43.71 58.22 15.15
C PRO A 1090 43.66 56.85 15.84
N ASP A 1091 44.73 56.48 16.55
CA ASP A 1091 44.71 55.31 17.42
C ASP A 1091 43.70 55.52 18.56
N ARG A 1092 42.99 54.45 18.95
CA ARG A 1092 42.02 54.54 20.05
C ARG A 1092 42.76 54.92 21.35
N PRO A 1093 42.30 55.94 22.11
CA PRO A 1093 42.91 56.24 23.41
C PRO A 1093 42.79 55.03 24.36
N ALA A 1094 43.82 54.81 25.18
CA ALA A 1094 43.80 53.76 26.17
C ALA A 1094 42.70 54.05 27.22
N ALA A 1095 41.85 53.06 27.49
CA ALA A 1095 40.89 53.16 28.58
C ALA A 1095 41.63 53.38 29.91
N ASN A 1096 41.16 54.33 30.72
CA ASN A 1096 41.77 54.63 32.02
C ASN A 1096 41.88 53.35 32.87
N GLY A 1097 43.09 53.08 33.37
CA GLY A 1097 43.48 51.78 33.89
C GLY A 1097 43.29 51.58 35.40
N ASP A 1098 43.67 50.37 35.81
CA ASP A 1098 43.96 49.93 37.18
C ASP A 1098 43.06 50.44 38.31
N GLU A 1099 41.99 49.68 38.60
CA GLU A 1099 41.74 49.27 40.00
C GLU A 1099 41.53 47.74 40.07
N PRO A 1100 42.00 47.08 41.16
CA PRO A 1100 42.18 45.63 41.18
C PRO A 1100 40.88 44.87 41.42
N ALA A 1101 40.75 43.68 40.82
CA ALA A 1101 39.72 42.71 41.15
C ALA A 1101 39.90 42.21 42.61
N ARG A 1102 39.30 42.93 43.56
CA ARG A 1102 39.06 42.45 44.91
C ARG A 1102 37.94 41.42 44.83
N ILE A 1103 38.23 40.20 45.28
CA ILE A 1103 37.24 39.14 45.42
C ILE A 1103 36.33 39.55 46.60
N ASP A 1104 35.01 39.55 46.35
CA ASP A 1104 33.87 39.88 47.22
C ASP A 1104 33.16 41.22 46.93
N GLU A 1105 32.35 41.29 45.86
CA GLU A 1105 31.16 42.17 45.74
C GLU A 1105 30.25 41.72 44.57
N GLU A 1106 28.93 41.94 44.67
CA GLU A 1106 27.89 41.42 43.76
C GLU A 1106 27.48 42.39 42.61
N GLU A 1107 26.85 41.83 41.58
CA GLU A 1107 26.34 42.42 40.31
C GLU A 1107 26.22 43.96 40.12
N SER A 1108 26.82 44.46 39.02
CA SER A 1108 26.23 45.55 38.22
C SER A 1108 26.58 45.40 36.72
N ALA A 1109 25.71 45.89 35.83
CA ALA A 1109 25.76 45.61 34.39
C ALA A 1109 26.68 46.56 33.59
N PRO A 1110 27.32 46.11 32.49
CA PRO A 1110 28.24 46.94 31.70
C PRO A 1110 27.51 48.00 30.84
N GLU A 1111 27.87 49.27 31.04
CA GLU A 1111 27.32 50.42 30.29
C GLU A 1111 27.95 50.61 28.89
N VAL A 1112 27.31 51.46 28.07
CA VAL A 1112 27.76 51.82 26.71
C VAL A 1112 28.87 52.89 26.76
N GLN A 1113 30.03 52.61 26.18
CA GLN A 1113 31.15 53.55 26.11
C GLN A 1113 31.13 54.38 24.82
N TRP A 1114 31.40 55.68 24.94
CA TRP A 1114 31.45 56.63 23.81
C TRP A 1114 32.59 57.63 23.99
N GLU A 1115 33.52 57.64 23.03
CA GLU A 1115 34.68 58.53 22.97
C GLU A 1115 34.66 59.30 21.65
N VAL A 1116 35.11 60.56 21.63
CA VAL A 1116 35.24 61.38 20.41
C VAL A 1116 36.64 61.99 20.38
N VAL A 1117 37.29 61.91 19.22
CA VAL A 1117 38.66 62.40 18.96
C VAL A 1117 38.64 63.27 17.69
N GLU A 1118 39.51 64.27 17.59
CA GLU A 1118 39.65 65.05 16.35
C GLU A 1118 40.28 64.21 15.23
N TYR A 1119 39.69 64.22 14.04
CA TYR A 1119 40.07 63.29 12.96
C TYR A 1119 41.50 63.50 12.43
N TYR A 1120 42.00 64.74 12.51
CA TYR A 1120 43.28 65.12 11.92
C TYR A 1120 44.36 65.51 12.95
N GLN A 1121 44.26 65.01 14.17
CA GLN A 1121 45.11 65.44 15.30
C GLN A 1121 46.59 65.03 15.15
N ASP A 1122 46.88 63.88 14.52
CA ASP A 1122 48.23 63.29 14.39
C ASP A 1122 48.77 63.22 12.93
N VAL A 1123 48.22 64.03 12.02
CA VAL A 1123 48.44 63.89 10.56
C VAL A 1123 49.58 64.76 10.04
N GLU A 1124 50.34 64.24 9.07
CA GLU A 1124 51.51 64.88 8.46
C GLU A 1124 51.16 66.22 7.77
N GLU A 1125 51.82 67.31 8.18
CA GLU A 1125 51.68 68.64 7.56
C GLU A 1125 52.56 68.78 6.31
N GLY A 1126 51.97 69.27 5.22
CA GLY A 1126 52.65 69.55 3.95
C GLY A 1126 51.71 69.48 2.75
N ASP A 1127 52.24 69.74 1.56
CA ASP A 1127 51.48 69.80 0.29
C ASP A 1127 52.00 68.81 -0.74
N SER A 1128 51.08 68.16 -1.47
CA SER A 1128 51.37 67.31 -2.62
C SER A 1128 50.88 67.97 -3.90
N VAL A 1129 51.78 68.23 -4.86
CA VAL A 1129 51.45 68.78 -6.18
C VAL A 1129 51.04 67.64 -7.10
N TRP A 1130 49.84 67.71 -7.65
CA TRP A 1130 49.29 66.74 -8.60
C TRP A 1130 49.36 67.32 -10.00
N THR A 1131 50.15 66.71 -10.88
CA THR A 1131 50.24 67.09 -12.29
C THR A 1131 49.25 66.27 -13.09
N LEU A 1132 48.37 66.96 -13.82
CA LEU A 1132 47.28 66.42 -14.61
C LEU A 1132 47.67 66.49 -16.09
N LYS A 1133 47.90 65.33 -16.71
CA LYS A 1133 48.25 65.21 -18.13
C LYS A 1133 47.02 64.73 -18.90
N ALA A 1134 46.55 65.52 -19.85
CA ALA A 1134 45.33 65.27 -20.61
C ALA A 1134 45.59 65.26 -22.11
N ARG A 1135 44.73 64.56 -22.87
CA ARG A 1135 44.74 64.62 -24.34
C ARG A 1135 43.99 65.85 -24.87
N ASP A 1136 42.94 66.26 -24.17
CA ASP A 1136 42.05 67.37 -24.53
C ASP A 1136 41.87 68.34 -23.35
N GLN A 1137 41.79 69.65 -23.64
CA GLN A 1137 41.63 70.71 -22.63
C GLN A 1137 40.37 70.52 -21.76
N ALA A 1138 39.26 70.09 -22.36
CA ALA A 1138 37.99 69.89 -21.64
C ALA A 1138 38.02 68.72 -20.63
N GLY A 1139 38.93 67.75 -20.80
CA GLY A 1139 39.15 66.68 -19.83
C GLY A 1139 39.92 67.18 -18.60
N LEU A 1140 40.90 68.06 -18.84
CA LEU A 1140 41.75 68.69 -17.82
C LEU A 1140 40.93 69.56 -16.85
N GLU A 1141 40.05 70.40 -17.38
CA GLU A 1141 39.19 71.29 -16.57
C GLU A 1141 38.23 70.52 -15.65
N ARG A 1142 37.60 69.46 -16.16
CA ARG A 1142 36.72 68.58 -15.35
C ARG A 1142 37.49 67.88 -14.23
N ALA A 1143 38.70 67.40 -14.53
CA ALA A 1143 39.56 66.78 -13.53
C ALA A 1143 39.96 67.77 -12.43
N GLN A 1144 40.29 69.02 -12.79
CA GLN A 1144 40.58 70.05 -11.79
C GLN A 1144 39.38 70.41 -10.90
N SER A 1145 38.18 70.55 -11.47
CA SER A 1145 36.95 70.82 -10.68
C SER A 1145 36.75 69.71 -9.64
N ALA A 1146 36.78 68.45 -10.08
CA ALA A 1146 36.58 67.31 -9.19
C ALA A 1146 37.62 67.23 -8.06
N VAL A 1147 38.87 67.64 -8.30
CA VAL A 1147 39.91 67.71 -7.26
C VAL A 1147 39.60 68.82 -6.24
N ARG A 1148 39.14 70.00 -6.69
CA ARG A 1148 38.74 71.10 -5.78
C ARG A 1148 37.56 70.71 -4.90
N ASP A 1149 36.51 70.12 -5.50
CA ASP A 1149 35.31 69.67 -4.80
C ASP A 1149 35.66 68.62 -3.71
N ALA A 1150 36.59 67.70 -4.00
CA ALA A 1150 37.03 66.70 -3.04
C ALA A 1150 37.84 67.30 -1.86
N ILE A 1151 38.63 68.36 -2.09
CA ILE A 1151 39.31 69.10 -1.01
C ILE A 1151 38.28 69.79 -0.09
N GLU A 1152 37.20 70.36 -0.65
CA GLU A 1152 36.15 70.97 0.17
C GLU A 1152 35.38 69.95 1.02
N GLN A 1153 35.13 68.75 0.48
CA GLN A 1153 34.50 67.67 1.24
C GLN A 1153 35.41 67.18 2.39
N ALA A 1154 36.70 67.01 2.14
CA ALA A 1154 37.65 66.59 3.16
C ALA A 1154 37.75 67.60 4.32
N LYS A 1155 37.67 68.91 4.03
CA LYS A 1155 37.64 69.97 5.06
C LYS A 1155 36.43 69.91 6.01
N ARG A 1156 35.32 69.25 5.64
CA ARG A 1156 34.11 69.15 6.49
C ARG A 1156 34.19 68.05 7.54
N VAL A 1157 35.07 67.07 7.37
CA VAL A 1157 35.32 66.03 8.36
C VAL A 1157 36.19 66.62 9.47
N SER A 1158 35.73 66.60 10.71
CA SER A 1158 36.48 67.18 11.84
C SER A 1158 36.74 66.20 12.97
N HIS A 1159 35.86 65.23 13.19
CA HIS A 1159 35.92 64.34 14.35
C HIS A 1159 35.71 62.86 13.97
N VAL A 1160 36.07 61.98 14.89
CA VAL A 1160 35.78 60.54 14.88
C VAL A 1160 35.20 60.15 16.24
N GLY A 1161 34.00 59.56 16.21
CA GLY A 1161 33.37 58.95 17.38
C GLY A 1161 33.58 57.43 17.41
N PHE A 1162 34.01 56.90 18.56
CA PHE A 1162 34.11 55.48 18.85
C PHE A 1162 32.96 55.06 19.78
N LEU A 1163 31.99 54.31 19.26
CA LEU A 1163 30.87 53.76 20.03
C LEU A 1163 31.12 52.28 20.34
N THR A 1164 31.41 51.94 21.59
CA THR A 1164 31.57 50.55 22.02
C THR A 1164 30.31 50.10 22.77
N LEU A 1165 29.64 49.07 22.22
CA LEU A 1165 28.43 48.50 22.80
C LEU A 1165 28.78 47.27 23.67
N PRO A 1166 28.06 47.02 24.79
CA PRO A 1166 28.38 45.93 25.72
C PRO A 1166 28.10 44.53 25.14
N ASP A 1167 27.18 44.41 24.18
CA ASP A 1167 26.89 43.15 23.48
C ASP A 1167 26.88 43.33 21.96
N ARG A 1168 27.46 42.36 21.26
CA ARG A 1168 27.61 42.29 19.81
C ARG A 1168 26.38 41.70 19.10
N THR A 1169 25.46 41.05 19.82
CA THR A 1169 24.21 40.48 19.25
C THR A 1169 23.39 41.50 18.43
N MET A 1170 23.49 42.79 18.74
CA MET A 1170 22.74 43.87 18.08
C MET A 1170 23.36 44.34 16.76
N PHE A 1171 24.62 43.97 16.45
CA PHE A 1171 25.34 44.43 15.25
C PHE A 1171 24.66 44.03 13.92
N PRO A 1172 24.18 42.79 13.72
CA PRO A 1172 23.45 42.42 12.50
C PRO A 1172 22.22 43.29 12.23
N ARG A 1173 21.55 43.78 13.28
CA ARG A 1173 20.39 44.67 13.18
C ARG A 1173 20.79 46.09 12.79
N ILE A 1174 21.90 46.60 13.34
CA ILE A 1174 22.48 47.91 13.00
C ILE A 1174 22.96 47.91 11.54
N VAL A 1175 23.62 46.83 11.08
CA VAL A 1175 24.11 46.69 9.69
C VAL A 1175 22.96 46.50 8.69
N GLY A 1176 21.99 45.64 9.01
CA GLY A 1176 20.90 45.25 8.11
C GLY A 1176 21.37 44.36 6.95
N THR A 1177 20.43 43.83 6.17
CA THR A 1177 20.74 42.95 5.03
C THR A 1177 21.62 43.69 4.01
N LYS A 1178 22.78 43.11 3.68
CA LYS A 1178 23.81 43.71 2.79
C LYS A 1178 24.27 45.13 3.20
N GLY A 1179 24.14 45.52 4.47
CA GLY A 1179 24.54 46.86 4.93
C GLY A 1179 23.49 47.96 4.68
N ALA A 1180 22.26 47.60 4.32
CA ALA A 1180 21.22 48.56 3.95
C ALA A 1180 20.88 49.57 5.06
N ASN A 1181 20.91 49.17 6.34
CA ASN A 1181 20.65 50.10 7.44
C ASN A 1181 21.83 51.07 7.64
N VAL A 1182 23.07 50.60 7.52
CA VAL A 1182 24.26 51.49 7.56
C VAL A 1182 24.29 52.44 6.37
N ALA A 1183 23.93 51.98 5.16
CA ALA A 1183 23.79 52.86 3.99
C ALA A 1183 22.70 53.91 4.19
N ARG A 1184 21.57 53.55 4.81
CA ARG A 1184 20.51 54.50 5.16
C ARG A 1184 21.00 55.52 6.20
N LEU A 1185 21.64 55.06 7.28
CA LEU A 1185 22.20 55.95 8.32
C LEU A 1185 23.22 56.94 7.76
N ARG A 1186 24.15 56.48 6.90
CA ARG A 1186 25.11 57.37 6.20
C ARG A 1186 24.42 58.47 5.39
N ASN A 1187 23.32 58.14 4.70
CA ASN A 1187 22.52 59.10 3.95
C ASN A 1187 21.66 60.01 4.85
N GLU A 1188 21.18 59.52 5.99
CA GLU A 1188 20.35 60.25 6.95
C GLU A 1188 21.17 61.23 7.81
N THR A 1189 22.41 60.88 8.17
CA THR A 1189 23.23 61.66 9.11
C THR A 1189 24.45 62.33 8.48
N GLY A 1190 24.80 62.02 7.22
CA GLY A 1190 25.98 62.56 6.54
C GLY A 1190 27.34 62.02 7.01
N ALA A 1191 27.39 61.25 8.10
CA ALA A 1191 28.61 60.66 8.65
C ALA A 1191 28.97 59.32 7.97
N ASP A 1192 30.28 59.07 7.78
CA ASP A 1192 30.76 57.76 7.35
C ASP A 1192 30.82 56.80 8.56
N ILE A 1193 29.90 55.83 8.58
CA ILE A 1193 29.75 54.85 9.65
C ILE A 1193 30.45 53.55 9.25
N GLN A 1194 31.52 53.21 9.95
CA GLN A 1194 32.31 52.00 9.73
C GLN A 1194 32.12 51.01 10.89
N VAL A 1195 31.58 49.83 10.58
CA VAL A 1195 31.29 48.78 11.57
C VAL A 1195 32.34 47.69 11.45
N SER A 1196 33.11 47.45 12.52
CA SER A 1196 34.10 46.37 12.55
C SER A 1196 33.44 44.99 12.50
N ARG A 1197 34.12 44.03 11.85
CA ARG A 1197 33.73 42.61 11.82
C ARG A 1197 34.31 41.80 12.98
N GLU A 1198 35.16 42.41 13.81
CA GLU A 1198 35.92 41.71 14.84
C GLU A 1198 35.63 42.30 16.22
N ASN A 1199 35.63 43.63 16.35
CA ASN A 1199 35.45 44.32 17.63
C ASN A 1199 34.01 44.83 17.83
N SER A 1200 33.59 45.04 19.09
CA SER A 1200 32.29 45.63 19.49
C SER A 1200 32.24 47.17 19.40
N THR A 1201 33.17 47.78 18.65
CA THR A 1201 33.26 49.23 18.43
C THR A 1201 32.82 49.60 17.02
N ILE A 1202 31.98 50.63 16.92
CA ILE A 1202 31.56 51.28 15.67
C ILE A 1202 32.31 52.62 15.57
N ILE A 1203 32.97 52.86 14.45
CA ILE A 1203 33.70 54.10 14.15
C ILE A 1203 32.78 54.99 13.30
N ILE A 1204 32.64 56.25 13.68
CA ILE A 1204 31.74 57.22 13.04
C ILE A 1204 32.54 58.48 12.71
N ILE A 1205 32.74 58.76 11.44
CA ILE A 1205 33.62 59.84 10.94
C ILE A 1205 32.76 60.94 10.30
N GLY A 1206 32.97 62.21 10.66
CA GLY A 1206 32.18 63.32 10.11
C GLY A 1206 32.40 64.66 10.82
N ALA A 1207 31.40 65.55 10.74
CA ALA A 1207 31.32 66.69 11.65
C ALA A 1207 30.75 66.24 13.02
N GLU A 1208 31.06 66.97 14.09
CA GLU A 1208 30.66 66.61 15.46
C GLU A 1208 29.13 66.41 15.62
N ALA A 1209 28.33 67.26 14.95
CA ALA A 1209 26.87 67.15 14.94
C ALA A 1209 26.39 65.86 14.24
N ASP A 1210 26.95 65.56 13.07
CA ASP A 1210 26.62 64.38 12.25
C ASP A 1210 26.96 63.07 12.97
N ILE A 1211 28.08 63.07 13.68
CA ILE A 1211 28.55 61.93 14.49
C ILE A 1211 27.60 61.68 15.68
N ASN A 1212 27.17 62.73 16.37
CA ASN A 1212 26.20 62.62 17.47
C ASN A 1212 24.79 62.22 16.97
N ALA A 1213 24.38 62.67 15.78
CA ALA A 1213 23.16 62.23 15.11
C ALA A 1213 23.22 60.74 14.71
N ALA A 1214 24.38 60.27 14.23
CA ALA A 1214 24.63 58.85 13.96
C ALA A 1214 24.61 58.01 15.24
N LYS A 1215 25.30 58.44 16.31
CA LYS A 1215 25.31 57.77 17.63
C LYS A 1215 23.89 57.56 18.15
N THR A 1216 23.09 58.62 18.21
CA THR A 1216 21.71 58.56 18.72
C THR A 1216 20.81 57.66 17.85
N SER A 1217 20.98 57.69 16.53
CA SER A 1217 20.26 56.82 15.60
C SER A 1217 20.64 55.33 15.73
N ILE A 1218 21.93 55.04 15.92
CA ILE A 1218 22.44 53.67 16.16
C ILE A 1218 21.93 53.13 17.51
N LEU A 1219 22.00 53.93 18.57
CA LEU A 1219 21.47 53.54 19.89
C LEU A 1219 19.96 53.32 19.87
N ARG A 1220 19.21 54.11 19.09
CA ARG A 1220 17.76 53.91 18.87
C ARG A 1220 17.45 52.61 18.12
N LEU A 1221 18.29 52.18 17.19
CA LEU A 1221 18.17 50.88 16.50
C LEU A 1221 18.53 49.71 17.43
N ALA A 1222 19.45 49.91 18.37
CA ALA A 1222 19.78 48.94 19.40
C ALA A 1222 18.66 48.81 20.47
N SER A 1223 18.15 49.91 21.02
CA SER A 1223 17.24 49.87 22.18
C SER A 1223 15.80 49.41 21.89
N ASN A 1224 15.37 49.38 20.62
CA ASN A 1224 13.97 49.18 20.27
C ASN A 1224 13.55 47.69 20.36
N ASN A 1225 13.30 47.20 21.58
CA ASN A 1225 12.91 45.83 21.92
C ASN A 1225 11.38 45.70 22.06
N THR A 1226 10.64 45.94 20.98
CA THR A 1226 9.16 45.81 20.97
C THR A 1226 8.70 44.46 20.43
N ARG A 1227 8.12 43.64 21.32
CA ARG A 1227 7.43 42.38 20.98
C ARG A 1227 6.30 42.58 19.96
N ARG A 1228 6.43 41.91 18.81
CA ARG A 1228 5.36 41.27 18.02
C ARG A 1228 5.98 39.95 17.52
N ARG A 1229 5.55 38.76 17.95
CA ARG A 1229 4.23 38.13 17.74
C ARG A 1229 3.84 38.13 16.27
#